data_AF-A0A813JF92-F1
#
_entry.id   AF-A0A813JF92-F1
#
_cell.length_a   1.000
_cell.length_b   1.000
_cell.length_c   1.000
_cell.angle_alpha   90.00
_cell.angle_beta   90.00
_cell.angle_gamma   90.00
#
_symmetry.space_group_name_H-M   'P 1'
#
loop_
_entity.id
_entity.type
_entity.pdbx_description
1 polymer ?
#
loop_
_entity_poly.entity_id
_entity_poly.type
_entity_poly.pdbx_seq_one_letter_code
_entity_poly.pdbx_strand_id
1 'polypeptide(L)'
;MSGVPTSGLAILVDEKRVNDLLAQKSGAKAVVRSMCNTLMFCIFVGTFTALALGEPRSQQRAFEAYVRRRFDIDAVMKLDEVDSVTGFWRYCNASFMPGIYGNDTKKYSYPGAVVDRLLPIEGANRLFGVARIRALNIVPNTDCKVADQFSNAFPTCYGPFSNEAFDKDEYGPLNDLGVKIFQYFKDPIDDVHIGNIANYPPGGHMKAITADYLKTSAEFREMETSGFINERTRAIFIDFTIYNFNLGLYAVCRMVYEVAPSGDWTTTFTVDVLIQRHLTALGNGNTEDWLLLIGEAVLVLFVLRYLLEEASEFLGVESKGGRCRPTIKVDYFFDPWNLLDWANMLMMIATLCYKIMTWGKAAPLAAYIGDPEFADVMSYTNFSSVAKNIRLIHTLTAFNAILTWFKAVKYINIIPYITTLMSTVEMAKKAIGSWVIISVSVLIGFTLAFNVAFGEQITAFRTPWMSFIFIMRTVLGDSDMSAVYAVSPTLGALLILMYVVAVFFVILNLFYAIIVMTLSEAKTTEDLKSERSRAQTTDRLKNIWALIKVNLRLELRFRVTFPGLYARLQNKKKGQIQKEKSRDQMVVSRKIQNTNEDVLALGPGNPVWGRRPKRVIAKIGGGGEQEIEDAQSSESEESEVDLGPVRNQDQLLGVHMLDTFNKSGTLKDKMSGHSIPGTQPAGDKLEDEAIDLIIDATKHIAAGVV
;
A
#
# COMPACT_ATOMS: atom_id res chain seq x y z
N MET A 1 66.20 -16.57 -55.61
CA MET A 1 66.15 -15.11 -55.35
C MET A 1 64.90 -14.87 -54.52
N SER A 2 64.86 -14.24 -53.35
CA SER A 2 65.80 -13.63 -52.40
C SER A 2 64.90 -13.01 -51.32
N GLY A 3 65.20 -13.14 -50.03
CA GLY A 3 64.50 -12.32 -49.01
C GLY A 3 64.50 -12.80 -47.56
N VAL A 4 65.59 -12.45 -46.86
CA VAL A 4 65.84 -12.19 -45.41
C VAL A 4 64.62 -12.13 -44.44
N PRO A 5 64.75 -12.59 -43.17
CA PRO A 5 63.72 -12.47 -42.14
C PRO A 5 63.75 -11.10 -41.44
N THR A 6 62.59 -10.49 -41.19
CA THR A 6 62.44 -9.33 -40.32
C THR A 6 61.86 -9.75 -38.97
N SER A 7 62.60 -9.39 -37.92
CA SER A 7 62.20 -9.41 -36.52
C SER A 7 61.01 -8.48 -36.27
N GLY A 8 59.84 -9.07 -36.02
CA GLY A 8 58.66 -8.36 -35.50
C GLY A 8 58.51 -8.66 -34.01
N LEU A 9 58.81 -7.66 -33.18
CA LEU A 9 58.59 -7.65 -31.74
C LEU A 9 57.06 -7.70 -31.46
N ALA A 10 56.49 -8.90 -31.38
CA ALA A 10 55.10 -9.06 -30.96
C ALA A 10 55.00 -8.85 -29.45
N ILE A 11 54.74 -7.60 -29.05
CA ILE A 11 54.09 -7.29 -27.79
C ILE A 11 52.74 -8.02 -27.85
N LEU A 12 52.69 -9.21 -27.28
CA LEU A 12 51.46 -9.90 -26.89
C LEU A 12 50.79 -9.01 -25.85
N VAL A 13 50.01 -8.04 -26.32
CA VAL A 13 48.92 -7.48 -25.55
C VAL A 13 48.04 -8.69 -25.23
N ASP A 14 48.09 -9.14 -23.98
CA ASP A 14 47.22 -10.20 -23.46
C ASP A 14 45.78 -9.87 -23.85
N GLU A 15 45.28 -10.51 -24.90
CA GLU A 15 43.91 -10.35 -25.41
C GLU A 15 42.90 -10.68 -24.29
N LYS A 16 43.29 -11.57 -23.38
CA LYS A 16 42.61 -11.87 -22.12
C LYS A 16 42.55 -10.68 -21.17
N ARG A 17 43.65 -9.94 -21.00
CA ARG A 17 43.73 -8.77 -20.12
C ARG A 17 42.99 -7.56 -20.70
N VAL A 18 42.96 -7.43 -22.02
CA VAL A 18 42.13 -6.43 -22.72
C VAL A 18 40.65 -6.80 -22.60
N ASN A 19 40.28 -8.06 -22.79
CA ASN A 19 38.91 -8.53 -22.58
C ASN A 19 38.47 -8.42 -21.12
N ASP A 20 39.36 -8.66 -20.16
CA ASP A 20 39.09 -8.44 -18.73
C ASP A 20 38.95 -6.96 -18.41
N LEU A 21 39.78 -6.07 -18.98
CA LEU A 21 39.64 -4.62 -18.83
C LEU A 21 38.40 -4.07 -19.55
N LEU A 22 37.95 -4.69 -20.63
CA LEU A 22 36.69 -4.39 -21.33
C LEU A 22 35.48 -4.93 -20.56
N ALA A 23 35.59 -6.09 -19.90
CA ALA A 23 34.61 -6.62 -18.95
C ALA A 23 34.51 -5.75 -17.69
N GLN A 24 35.63 -5.21 -17.21
CA GLN A 24 35.68 -4.26 -16.10
C GLN A 24 35.16 -2.87 -16.50
N LYS A 25 35.47 -2.38 -17.71
CA LYS A 25 34.90 -1.14 -18.27
C LYS A 25 33.40 -1.28 -18.58
N SER A 26 32.94 -2.43 -19.04
CA SER A 26 31.51 -2.69 -19.27
C SER A 26 30.77 -2.88 -17.95
N GLY A 27 31.38 -3.52 -16.94
CA GLY A 27 30.87 -3.60 -15.58
C GLY A 27 30.75 -2.22 -14.92
N ALA A 28 31.80 -1.41 -14.96
CA ALA A 28 31.76 -0.04 -14.43
C ALA A 28 30.75 0.85 -15.17
N LYS A 29 30.67 0.76 -16.50
CA LYS A 29 29.64 1.46 -17.29
C LYS A 29 28.22 0.98 -16.96
N ALA A 30 28.03 -0.32 -16.73
CA ALA A 30 26.73 -0.88 -16.35
C ALA A 30 26.31 -0.42 -14.94
N VAL A 31 27.26 -0.38 -13.99
CA VAL A 31 27.02 0.15 -12.65
C VAL A 31 26.69 1.64 -12.70
N VAL A 32 27.46 2.46 -13.44
CA VAL A 32 27.19 3.90 -13.60
C VAL A 32 25.83 4.13 -14.27
N ARG A 33 25.47 3.33 -15.29
CA ARG A 33 24.15 3.38 -15.93
C ARG A 33 23.02 3.02 -14.95
N SER A 34 23.21 1.98 -14.15
CA SER A 34 22.26 1.54 -13.13
C SER A 34 22.08 2.61 -12.04
N MET A 35 23.17 3.23 -11.57
CA MET A 35 23.12 4.34 -10.62
C MET A 35 22.40 5.56 -11.19
N CYS A 36 22.66 5.91 -12.46
CA CYS A 36 21.97 7.01 -13.15
C CYS A 36 20.47 6.74 -13.27
N ASN A 37 20.08 5.53 -13.66
CA ASN A 37 18.66 5.14 -13.73
C ASN A 37 17.98 5.19 -12.35
N THR A 38 18.68 4.77 -11.29
CA THR A 38 18.18 4.83 -9.91
C THR A 38 17.99 6.28 -9.47
N LEU A 39 18.96 7.16 -9.75
CA LEU A 39 18.85 8.58 -9.45
C LEU A 39 17.67 9.23 -10.19
N MET A 40 17.49 8.91 -11.48
CA MET A 40 16.33 9.39 -12.26
C MET A 40 15.00 8.90 -11.68
N PHE A 41 14.96 7.66 -11.18
CA PHE A 41 13.78 7.14 -10.49
C PHE A 41 13.54 7.85 -9.15
N CYS A 42 14.57 8.13 -8.36
CA CYS A 42 14.44 8.92 -7.13
C CYS A 42 13.91 10.33 -7.40
N ILE A 43 14.36 10.97 -8.48
CA ILE A 43 13.82 12.28 -8.91
C ILE A 43 12.35 12.12 -9.30
N PHE A 44 11.99 11.11 -10.08
CA PHE A 44 10.60 10.84 -10.46
C PHE A 44 9.67 10.61 -9.25
N VAL A 45 10.07 9.77 -8.30
CA VAL A 45 9.30 9.54 -7.07
C VAL A 45 9.23 10.83 -6.24
N GLY A 46 10.33 11.58 -6.14
CA GLY A 46 10.39 12.87 -5.47
C GLY A 46 9.44 13.91 -6.09
N THR A 47 9.40 14.04 -7.41
CA THR A 47 8.48 14.97 -8.09
C THR A 47 7.03 14.51 -7.98
N PHE A 48 6.75 13.21 -8.16
CA PHE A 48 5.41 12.65 -8.00
C PHE A 48 4.88 12.89 -6.57
N THR A 49 5.70 12.64 -5.55
CA THR A 49 5.32 12.83 -4.15
C THR A 49 5.14 14.30 -3.80
N ALA A 50 5.99 15.19 -4.31
CA ALA A 50 5.83 16.63 -4.14
C ALA A 50 4.51 17.13 -4.75
N LEU A 51 4.13 16.66 -5.95
CA LEU A 51 2.85 17.00 -6.58
C LEU A 51 1.66 16.40 -5.82
N ALA A 52 1.77 15.16 -5.36
CA ALA A 52 0.72 14.49 -4.59
C ALA A 52 0.46 15.15 -3.23
N LEU A 53 1.48 15.79 -2.64
CA LEU A 53 1.40 16.53 -1.38
C LEU A 53 1.22 18.05 -1.55
N GLY A 54 1.36 18.57 -2.76
CA GLY A 54 1.31 20.00 -3.04
C GLY A 54 -0.08 20.65 -2.85
N GLU A 55 -1.14 19.84 -2.75
CA GLU A 55 -2.49 20.35 -2.49
C GLU A 55 -2.76 20.49 -0.99
N PRO A 56 -3.30 21.63 -0.52
CA PRO A 56 -3.56 21.90 0.90
C PRO A 56 -4.78 21.11 1.43
N ARG A 57 -4.64 19.79 1.57
CA ARG A 57 -5.73 18.90 2.02
C ARG A 57 -6.26 19.22 3.43
N SER A 58 -5.43 19.79 4.30
CA SER A 58 -5.85 20.21 5.65
C SER A 58 -6.89 21.33 5.60
N GLN A 59 -6.69 22.33 4.72
CA GLN A 59 -7.63 23.44 4.54
C GLN A 59 -8.93 22.96 3.87
N GLN A 60 -8.81 22.09 2.86
CA GLN A 60 -9.98 21.47 2.22
C GLN A 60 -10.82 20.69 3.23
N ARG A 61 -10.19 19.88 4.08
CA ARG A 61 -10.90 19.10 5.10
C ARG A 61 -11.55 19.98 6.16
N ALA A 62 -10.89 21.05 6.60
CA ALA A 62 -11.47 22.00 7.55
C ALA A 62 -12.71 22.70 6.96
N PHE A 63 -12.65 23.08 5.68
CA PHE A 63 -13.78 23.71 5.00
C PHE A 63 -14.95 22.74 4.77
N GLU A 64 -14.66 21.51 4.35
CA GLU A 64 -15.66 20.45 4.25
C GLU A 64 -16.34 20.18 5.61
N ALA A 65 -15.56 20.11 6.69
CA ALA A 65 -16.08 19.91 8.04
C ALA A 65 -16.99 21.05 8.50
N TYR A 66 -16.65 22.30 8.16
CA TYR A 66 -17.52 23.45 8.42
C TYR A 66 -18.87 23.31 7.70
N VAL A 67 -18.86 22.95 6.40
CA VAL A 67 -20.09 22.77 5.63
C VAL A 67 -20.95 21.64 6.21
N ARG A 68 -20.34 20.49 6.54
CA ARG A 68 -21.07 19.38 7.18
C ARG A 68 -21.64 19.75 8.54
N ARG A 69 -20.89 20.49 9.37
CA ARG A 69 -21.42 20.98 10.64
C ARG A 69 -22.65 21.86 10.46
N ARG A 70 -22.59 22.78 9.50
CA ARG A 70 -23.65 23.76 9.30
C ARG A 70 -24.98 23.17 8.79
N PHE A 71 -24.90 22.18 7.90
CA PHE A 71 -26.09 21.61 7.25
C PHE A 71 -26.55 20.27 7.82
N ASP A 72 -25.68 19.54 8.54
CA ASP A 72 -25.99 18.19 9.04
C ASP A 72 -25.78 18.07 10.55
N ILE A 73 -24.53 18.17 11.05
CA ILE A 73 -24.19 17.77 12.42
C ILE A 73 -24.78 18.71 13.48
N ASP A 74 -24.63 20.03 13.28
CA ASP A 74 -25.12 21.07 14.19
C ASP A 74 -26.45 21.68 13.70
N ALA A 75 -27.06 21.08 12.67
CA ALA A 75 -28.35 21.51 12.17
C ALA A 75 -29.48 21.14 13.16
N VAL A 76 -30.57 21.90 13.14
CA VAL A 76 -31.72 21.69 14.04
C VAL A 76 -32.35 20.32 13.83
N MET A 77 -32.39 19.88 12.58
CA MET A 77 -32.78 18.54 12.14
C MET A 77 -31.67 18.00 11.24
N LYS A 78 -31.18 16.79 11.53
CA LYS A 78 -30.11 16.13 10.78
C LYS A 78 -30.63 15.56 9.47
N LEU A 79 -29.75 15.31 8.49
CA LEU A 79 -30.20 14.72 7.22
C LEU A 79 -30.67 13.27 7.40
N ASP A 80 -30.06 12.52 8.32
CA ASP A 80 -30.43 11.12 8.61
C ASP A 80 -31.82 10.98 9.26
N GLU A 81 -32.37 12.08 9.81
CA GLU A 81 -33.70 12.10 10.44
C GLU A 81 -34.84 12.32 9.42
N VAL A 82 -34.51 12.49 8.12
CA VAL A 82 -35.50 12.71 7.06
C VAL A 82 -36.03 11.36 6.54
N ASP A 83 -37.20 10.97 7.04
CA ASP A 83 -37.85 9.68 6.77
C ASP A 83 -39.11 9.77 5.87
N SER A 84 -39.56 10.98 5.56
CA SER A 84 -40.87 11.22 4.96
C SER A 84 -40.88 12.52 4.15
N VAL A 85 -41.86 12.67 3.25
CA VAL A 85 -42.07 13.90 2.46
C VAL A 85 -42.26 15.10 3.39
N THR A 86 -43.02 14.94 4.47
CA THR A 86 -43.21 15.96 5.49
C THR A 86 -41.92 16.27 6.25
N GLY A 87 -41.12 15.24 6.54
CA GLY A 87 -39.80 15.39 7.13
C GLY A 87 -38.86 16.19 6.24
N PHE A 88 -38.89 15.97 4.92
CA PHE A 88 -38.08 16.72 3.95
C PHE A 88 -38.42 18.21 3.95
N TRP A 89 -39.71 18.58 3.86
CA TRP A 89 -40.11 19.98 3.91
C TRP A 89 -39.81 20.64 5.26
N ARG A 90 -39.93 19.88 6.36
CA ARG A 90 -39.52 20.33 7.69
C ARG A 90 -38.01 20.60 7.76
N TYR A 91 -37.18 19.72 7.22
CA TYR A 91 -35.73 19.92 7.12
C TYR A 91 -35.40 21.15 6.26
N CYS A 92 -36.08 21.31 5.12
CA CYS A 92 -35.91 22.47 4.24
C CYS A 92 -36.16 23.79 5.01
N ASN A 93 -37.25 23.88 5.76
CA ASN A 93 -37.60 25.09 6.51
C ASN A 93 -36.77 25.29 7.78
N ALA A 94 -36.45 24.23 8.53
CA ALA A 94 -35.81 24.33 9.84
C ALA A 94 -34.27 24.33 9.80
N SER A 95 -33.66 23.59 8.87
CA SER A 95 -32.20 23.40 8.79
C SER A 95 -31.62 24.10 7.56
N PHE A 96 -32.15 23.79 6.36
CA PHE A 96 -31.55 24.23 5.11
C PHE A 96 -31.69 25.74 4.86
N MET A 97 -32.89 26.30 5.05
CA MET A 97 -33.16 27.73 4.88
C MET A 97 -32.32 28.59 5.84
N PRO A 98 -32.31 28.37 7.17
CA PRO A 98 -31.39 29.07 8.06
C PRO A 98 -29.91 28.78 7.75
N GLY A 99 -29.61 27.60 7.20
CA GLY A 99 -28.28 27.22 6.71
C GLY A 99 -27.72 28.16 5.63
N ILE A 100 -28.54 28.51 4.64
CA ILE A 100 -28.15 29.36 3.51
C ILE A 100 -28.24 30.86 3.86
N TYR A 101 -29.35 31.31 4.43
CA TYR A 101 -29.62 32.74 4.63
C TYR A 101 -29.07 33.31 5.95
N GLY A 102 -28.57 32.44 6.83
CA GLY A 102 -28.13 32.81 8.18
C GLY A 102 -29.30 33.08 9.14
N ASN A 103 -28.95 33.45 10.38
CA ASN A 103 -29.94 33.68 11.44
C ASN A 103 -30.64 35.05 11.35
N ASP A 104 -29.99 36.07 10.76
CA ASP A 104 -30.55 37.41 10.59
C ASP A 104 -31.33 37.56 9.27
N THR A 105 -32.48 36.87 9.20
CA THR A 105 -33.40 36.93 8.05
C THR A 105 -33.92 38.34 7.75
N LYS A 106 -33.87 39.25 8.73
CA LYS A 106 -34.26 40.66 8.61
C LYS A 106 -33.39 41.48 7.66
N LYS A 107 -32.16 41.03 7.37
CA LYS A 107 -31.21 41.75 6.50
C LYS A 107 -31.60 41.70 5.02
N TYR A 108 -32.41 40.71 4.63
CA TYR A 108 -32.78 40.42 3.23
C TYR A 108 -34.28 40.53 2.93
N SER A 109 -35.10 40.95 3.90
CA SER A 109 -36.56 40.82 3.85
C SER A 109 -37.33 42.14 3.80
N TYR A 110 -36.69 43.26 3.46
CA TYR A 110 -37.38 44.54 3.26
C TYR A 110 -37.60 44.84 1.76
N PRO A 111 -38.77 45.39 1.38
CA PRO A 111 -39.06 45.75 0.00
C PRO A 111 -38.09 46.84 -0.46
N GLY A 112 -37.29 46.54 -1.48
CA GLY A 112 -36.22 47.42 -2.00
C GLY A 112 -34.80 47.07 -1.53
N ALA A 113 -34.61 45.97 -0.80
CA ALA A 113 -33.27 45.47 -0.48
C ALA A 113 -32.50 45.11 -1.76
N VAL A 114 -31.33 45.73 -1.96
CA VAL A 114 -30.38 45.27 -2.97
C VAL A 114 -29.73 44.02 -2.39
N VAL A 115 -30.13 42.86 -2.90
CA VAL A 115 -29.52 41.59 -2.51
C VAL A 115 -28.10 41.58 -3.08
N ASP A 116 -27.11 41.46 -2.20
CA ASP A 116 -25.72 41.31 -2.62
C ASP A 116 -25.60 40.12 -3.58
N ARG A 117 -24.87 40.29 -4.70
CA ARG A 117 -24.72 39.26 -5.75
C ARG A 117 -24.20 37.91 -5.22
N LEU A 118 -23.51 37.96 -4.08
CA LEU A 118 -23.01 36.81 -3.34
C LEU A 118 -23.59 36.84 -1.93
N LEU A 119 -24.58 35.98 -1.66
CA LEU A 119 -25.22 35.91 -0.35
C LEU A 119 -24.20 35.51 0.72
N PRO A 120 -23.96 36.32 1.76
CA PRO A 120 -23.07 35.96 2.84
C PRO A 120 -23.75 34.98 3.79
N ILE A 121 -23.18 33.78 3.88
CA ILE A 121 -23.65 32.71 4.75
C ILE A 121 -23.15 32.97 6.17
N GLU A 122 -21.83 33.02 6.34
CA GLU A 122 -21.18 33.29 7.62
C GLU A 122 -19.73 33.70 7.38
N GLY A 123 -19.26 34.75 8.07
CA GLY A 123 -17.87 35.21 8.00
C GLY A 123 -17.40 35.44 6.56
N ALA A 124 -16.42 34.66 6.12
CA ALA A 124 -15.81 34.74 4.80
C ALA A 124 -16.45 33.83 3.73
N ASN A 125 -17.49 33.07 4.09
CA ASN A 125 -18.16 32.16 3.17
C ASN A 125 -19.31 32.88 2.45
N ARG A 126 -19.43 32.63 1.15
CA ARG A 126 -20.43 33.20 0.25
C ARG A 126 -21.12 32.09 -0.54
N LEU A 127 -22.43 32.19 -0.75
CA LEU A 127 -23.13 31.35 -1.71
C LEU A 127 -22.74 31.80 -3.12
N PHE A 128 -22.35 30.85 -3.97
CA PHE A 128 -22.00 31.14 -5.36
C PHE A 128 -23.19 30.82 -6.26
N GLY A 129 -23.79 31.85 -6.86
CA GLY A 129 -25.06 31.73 -7.57
C GLY A 129 -26.22 31.41 -6.62
N VAL A 130 -27.08 30.47 -6.99
CA VAL A 130 -28.23 30.03 -6.20
C VAL A 130 -28.25 28.53 -5.98
N ALA A 131 -28.98 28.07 -4.97
CA ALA A 131 -29.25 26.65 -4.81
C ALA A 131 -30.31 26.17 -5.82
N ARG A 132 -30.30 24.88 -6.15
CA ARG A 132 -31.27 24.26 -7.05
C ARG A 132 -31.81 22.97 -6.45
N ILE A 133 -33.13 22.80 -6.51
CA ILE A 133 -33.80 21.55 -6.17
C ILE A 133 -34.16 20.84 -7.46
N ARG A 134 -33.87 19.53 -7.53
CA ARG A 134 -34.17 18.67 -8.66
C ARG A 134 -34.85 17.39 -8.18
N ALA A 135 -36.01 17.08 -8.73
CA ALA A 135 -36.75 15.85 -8.45
C ALA A 135 -36.77 14.94 -9.69
N LEU A 136 -36.62 13.63 -9.48
CA LEU A 136 -36.78 12.61 -10.51
C LEU A 136 -38.02 11.78 -10.22
N ASN A 137 -38.93 11.80 -11.18
CA ASN A 137 -40.22 11.15 -11.13
C ASN A 137 -40.30 9.97 -12.11
N ILE A 138 -41.21 9.06 -11.84
CA ILE A 138 -41.45 7.85 -12.63
C ILE A 138 -42.87 7.85 -13.18
N VAL A 139 -43.03 7.31 -14.39
CA VAL A 139 -44.32 7.10 -15.04
C VAL A 139 -45.09 5.99 -14.32
N PRO A 140 -46.37 6.18 -13.95
CA PRO A 140 -47.15 5.15 -13.28
C PRO A 140 -47.28 3.88 -14.14
N ASN A 141 -47.36 2.72 -13.49
CA ASN A 141 -47.56 1.40 -14.11
C ASN A 141 -46.45 0.98 -15.11
N THR A 142 -45.27 1.57 -15.00
CA THR A 142 -44.05 1.11 -15.67
C THR A 142 -43.20 0.33 -14.68
N ASP A 143 -42.68 -0.83 -15.09
CA ASP A 143 -41.87 -1.75 -14.26
C ASP A 143 -42.52 -2.27 -12.96
N CYS A 144 -43.83 -2.07 -12.80
CA CYS A 144 -44.63 -2.67 -11.76
C CYS A 144 -46.00 -3.09 -12.30
N LYS A 145 -46.42 -4.30 -11.97
CA LYS A 145 -47.78 -4.81 -12.25
C LYS A 145 -48.43 -5.23 -10.94
N VAL A 146 -49.57 -4.62 -10.64
CA VAL A 146 -50.42 -5.06 -9.53
C VAL A 146 -51.04 -6.39 -9.92
N ALA A 147 -51.07 -7.35 -8.99
CA ALA A 147 -51.74 -8.62 -9.24
C ALA A 147 -53.22 -8.39 -9.53
N ASP A 148 -53.80 -9.13 -10.48
CA ASP A 148 -55.17 -8.90 -10.99
C ASP A 148 -56.22 -8.83 -9.87
N GLN A 149 -56.04 -9.61 -8.81
CA GLN A 149 -56.90 -9.66 -7.61
C GLN A 149 -57.02 -8.30 -6.89
N PHE A 150 -55.99 -7.46 -6.97
CA PHE A 150 -55.90 -6.17 -6.29
C PHE A 150 -56.01 -4.96 -7.23
N SER A 151 -56.20 -5.19 -8.54
CA SER A 151 -56.30 -4.13 -9.55
C SER A 151 -57.39 -3.10 -9.26
N ASN A 152 -58.52 -3.53 -8.69
CA ASN A 152 -59.63 -2.64 -8.31
C ASN A 152 -59.30 -1.75 -7.09
N ALA A 153 -58.44 -2.21 -6.19
CA ALA A 153 -58.05 -1.47 -4.99
C ALA A 153 -56.86 -0.54 -5.25
N PHE A 154 -55.93 -0.96 -6.10
CA PHE A 154 -54.71 -0.22 -6.42
C PHE A 154 -54.57 -0.05 -7.95
N PRO A 155 -55.15 1.02 -8.54
CA PRO A 155 -55.12 1.25 -9.98
C PRO A 155 -53.74 1.72 -10.48
N THR A 156 -52.90 2.24 -9.59
CA THR A 156 -51.58 2.79 -9.90
C THR A 156 -50.49 2.13 -9.05
N CYS A 157 -49.41 1.72 -9.70
CA CYS A 157 -48.18 1.27 -9.05
C CYS A 157 -46.97 2.07 -9.55
N TYR A 158 -45.99 2.27 -8.66
CA TYR A 158 -44.72 2.91 -8.97
C TYR A 158 -43.57 1.94 -8.70
N GLY A 159 -42.86 1.55 -9.76
CA GLY A 159 -41.73 0.63 -9.69
C GLY A 159 -40.44 1.24 -9.13
N PRO A 160 -39.32 0.48 -9.17
CA PRO A 160 -37.97 1.01 -8.98
C PRO A 160 -37.59 1.97 -10.10
N PHE A 161 -36.55 2.78 -9.88
CA PHE A 161 -36.05 3.70 -10.90
C PHE A 161 -35.39 2.93 -12.05
N SER A 162 -35.90 3.15 -13.26
CA SER A 162 -35.31 2.70 -14.52
C SER A 162 -35.27 3.87 -15.52
N ASN A 163 -34.35 3.80 -16.49
CA ASN A 163 -34.25 4.83 -17.52
C ASN A 163 -35.46 4.84 -18.48
N GLU A 164 -36.17 3.71 -18.60
CA GLU A 164 -37.37 3.57 -19.43
C GLU A 164 -38.60 4.17 -18.74
N ALA A 165 -38.68 4.01 -17.42
CA ALA A 165 -39.76 4.50 -16.58
C ALA A 165 -39.63 5.99 -16.21
N PHE A 166 -38.56 6.67 -16.64
CA PHE A 166 -38.27 8.05 -16.27
C PHE A 166 -39.26 9.06 -16.87
N ASP A 167 -40.00 9.77 -15.99
CA ASP A 167 -41.01 10.75 -16.38
C ASP A 167 -40.34 12.08 -16.80
N LYS A 168 -40.56 12.47 -18.05
CA LYS A 168 -40.08 13.73 -18.64
C LYS A 168 -41.20 14.74 -18.87
N ASP A 169 -42.44 14.36 -18.59
CA ASP A 169 -43.59 15.22 -18.85
C ASP A 169 -43.70 16.29 -17.77
N GLU A 170 -44.17 17.47 -18.16
CA GLU A 170 -44.43 18.56 -17.22
C GLU A 170 -45.64 18.22 -16.35
N TYR A 171 -45.62 18.63 -15.08
CA TYR A 171 -46.69 18.33 -14.11
C TYR A 171 -46.93 19.48 -13.13
N GLY A 172 -47.96 19.32 -12.31
CA GLY A 172 -48.38 20.31 -11.31
C GLY A 172 -49.51 21.22 -11.84
N PRO A 173 -49.95 22.18 -11.00
CA PRO A 173 -50.96 23.15 -11.38
C PRO A 173 -50.51 24.02 -12.55
N LEU A 174 -51.48 24.56 -13.27
CA LEU A 174 -51.26 25.56 -14.32
C LEU A 174 -51.04 26.93 -13.67
N ASN A 175 -49.95 27.59 -14.04
CA ASN A 175 -49.71 28.99 -13.70
C ASN A 175 -50.70 29.92 -14.41
N ASP A 176 -50.70 31.20 -14.04
CA ASP A 176 -51.46 32.28 -14.70
C ASP A 176 -51.21 32.37 -16.22
N LEU A 177 -50.06 31.85 -16.68
CA LEU A 177 -49.65 31.77 -18.08
C LEU A 177 -50.09 30.49 -18.80
N GLY A 178 -50.87 29.62 -18.15
CA GLY A 178 -51.33 28.34 -18.71
C GLY A 178 -50.23 27.29 -18.87
N VAL A 179 -49.07 27.48 -18.22
CA VAL A 179 -47.93 26.55 -18.23
C VAL A 179 -47.86 25.84 -16.89
N LYS A 180 -47.58 24.53 -16.90
CA LYS A 180 -47.43 23.76 -15.66
C LYS A 180 -46.22 24.26 -14.87
N ILE A 181 -46.35 24.33 -13.55
CA ILE A 181 -45.32 24.89 -12.65
C ILE A 181 -44.01 24.09 -12.71
N PHE A 182 -44.09 22.76 -12.85
CA PHE A 182 -42.92 21.89 -12.82
C PHE A 182 -42.50 21.46 -14.20
N GLN A 183 -41.50 22.17 -14.70
CA GLN A 183 -40.89 21.93 -16.00
C GLN A 183 -39.72 20.95 -15.89
N TYR A 184 -39.62 20.10 -16.89
CA TYR A 184 -38.49 19.20 -17.05
C TYR A 184 -37.31 19.94 -17.70
N PHE A 185 -36.15 19.88 -17.07
CA PHE A 185 -34.91 20.41 -17.63
C PHE A 185 -33.87 19.30 -17.74
N LYS A 186 -33.17 19.27 -18.88
CA LYS A 186 -32.01 18.41 -19.07
C LYS A 186 -30.75 19.26 -19.00
N ASP A 187 -29.96 19.07 -17.94
CA ASP A 187 -28.63 19.67 -17.84
C ASP A 187 -27.69 19.00 -18.86
N PRO A 188 -27.10 19.76 -19.81
CA PRO A 188 -26.16 19.18 -20.78
C PRO A 188 -24.76 18.92 -20.20
N ILE A 189 -24.44 19.53 -19.05
CA ILE A 189 -23.11 19.50 -18.43
C ILE A 189 -22.99 18.42 -17.34
N ASP A 190 -24.09 18.06 -16.67
CA ASP A 190 -24.04 17.10 -15.57
C ASP A 190 -23.92 15.66 -16.08
N ASP A 191 -23.23 14.83 -15.31
CA ASP A 191 -23.09 13.40 -15.58
C ASP A 191 -24.09 12.58 -14.74
N VAL A 192 -24.26 11.30 -15.07
CA VAL A 192 -25.04 10.35 -14.26
C VAL A 192 -24.56 10.36 -12.80
N HIS A 193 -25.49 10.38 -11.85
CA HIS A 193 -25.20 10.26 -10.42
C HIS A 193 -25.35 8.79 -10.00
N ILE A 194 -24.31 8.24 -9.39
CA ILE A 194 -24.32 6.87 -8.84
C ILE A 194 -24.84 6.97 -7.41
N GLY A 195 -26.07 6.50 -7.21
CA GLY A 195 -26.76 6.47 -5.94
C GLY A 195 -26.54 5.17 -5.15
N ASN A 196 -27.16 5.07 -3.97
CA ASN A 196 -27.14 3.86 -3.14
C ASN A 196 -28.14 2.80 -3.62
N ILE A 197 -29.27 3.25 -4.18
CA ILE A 197 -30.36 2.42 -4.70
C ILE A 197 -30.26 2.26 -6.22
N ALA A 198 -30.08 3.37 -6.95
CA ALA A 198 -30.08 3.38 -8.42
C ALA A 198 -29.13 4.44 -9.01
N ASN A 199 -28.90 4.35 -10.32
CA ASN A 199 -28.12 5.33 -11.08
C ASN A 199 -29.08 6.34 -11.72
N TYR A 200 -28.89 7.62 -11.42
CA TYR A 200 -29.81 8.68 -11.83
C TYR A 200 -29.22 9.53 -12.97
N PRO A 201 -29.95 9.69 -14.10
CA PRO A 201 -29.46 10.46 -15.23
C PRO A 201 -29.37 11.97 -14.90
N PRO A 202 -28.60 12.73 -15.70
CA PRO A 202 -28.62 14.19 -15.64
C PRO A 202 -29.94 14.71 -16.22
N GLY A 203 -30.68 15.45 -15.41
CA GLY A 203 -32.02 15.93 -15.75
C GLY A 203 -33.05 15.65 -14.66
N GLY A 204 -34.25 16.19 -14.86
CA GLY A 204 -35.37 16.05 -13.93
C GLY A 204 -36.17 17.34 -13.88
N HIS A 205 -37.15 17.37 -12.98
CA HIS A 205 -37.93 18.56 -12.73
C HIS A 205 -37.16 19.45 -11.76
N MET A 206 -36.75 20.62 -12.24
CA MET A 206 -35.80 21.48 -11.52
C MET A 206 -36.42 22.83 -11.18
N LYS A 207 -36.11 23.33 -9.99
CA LYS A 207 -36.44 24.68 -9.56
C LYS A 207 -35.21 25.31 -8.91
N ALA A 208 -34.78 26.46 -9.42
CA ALA A 208 -33.75 27.28 -8.79
C ALA A 208 -34.36 28.10 -7.65
N ILE A 209 -33.67 28.14 -6.52
CA ILE A 209 -33.99 28.96 -5.36
C ILE A 209 -33.57 30.41 -5.66
N THR A 210 -34.25 31.39 -5.07
CA THR A 210 -33.89 32.81 -5.24
C THR A 210 -33.00 33.28 -4.07
N ALA A 211 -32.22 34.34 -4.24
CA ALA A 211 -31.43 34.93 -3.16
C ALA A 211 -32.28 35.64 -2.07
N ASP A 212 -33.59 35.81 -2.28
CA ASP A 212 -34.54 36.37 -1.32
C ASP A 212 -35.21 35.26 -0.51
N TYR A 213 -35.04 35.32 0.81
CA TYR A 213 -35.63 34.40 1.78
C TYR A 213 -37.17 34.34 1.69
N LEU A 214 -37.84 35.50 1.60
CA LEU A 214 -39.31 35.53 1.62
C LEU A 214 -39.87 34.88 0.37
N LYS A 215 -39.31 35.22 -0.79
CA LYS A 215 -39.69 34.61 -2.06
C LYS A 215 -39.45 33.11 -2.06
N THR A 216 -38.30 32.65 -1.59
CA THR A 216 -38.00 31.21 -1.50
C THR A 216 -38.91 30.49 -0.53
N SER A 217 -39.23 31.09 0.62
CA SER A 217 -40.19 30.50 1.57
C SER A 217 -41.60 30.35 0.97
N ALA A 218 -42.02 31.31 0.13
CA ALA A 218 -43.28 31.23 -0.60
C ALA A 218 -43.22 30.13 -1.69
N GLU A 219 -42.13 30.07 -2.46
CA GLU A 219 -41.90 29.01 -3.46
C GLU A 219 -41.88 27.61 -2.83
N PHE A 220 -41.30 27.44 -1.63
CA PHE A 220 -41.30 26.15 -0.93
C PHE A 220 -42.71 25.73 -0.50
N ARG A 221 -43.50 26.67 0.05
CA ARG A 221 -44.91 26.40 0.39
C ARG A 221 -45.75 26.09 -0.84
N GLU A 222 -45.51 26.78 -1.94
CA GLU A 222 -46.16 26.48 -3.22
C GLU A 222 -45.78 25.08 -3.70
N MET A 223 -44.50 24.70 -3.65
CA MET A 223 -44.05 23.36 -4.03
C MET A 223 -44.62 22.25 -3.15
N GLU A 224 -44.75 22.50 -1.84
CA GLU A 224 -45.37 21.57 -0.90
C GLU A 224 -46.86 21.38 -1.20
N THR A 225 -47.61 22.48 -1.34
CA THR A 225 -49.07 22.44 -1.58
C THR A 225 -49.45 21.94 -2.97
N SER A 226 -48.61 22.16 -3.98
CA SER A 226 -48.81 21.69 -5.36
C SER A 226 -48.30 20.27 -5.61
N GLY A 227 -47.72 19.61 -4.61
CA GLY A 227 -47.22 18.24 -4.71
C GLY A 227 -46.03 18.10 -5.64
N PHE A 228 -44.96 18.88 -5.42
CA PHE A 228 -43.70 18.71 -6.13
C PHE A 228 -43.06 17.34 -5.85
N ILE A 229 -43.17 16.87 -4.60
CA ILE A 229 -42.71 15.54 -4.19
C ILE A 229 -43.94 14.70 -3.90
N ASN A 230 -44.11 13.63 -4.67
CA ASN A 230 -45.25 12.71 -4.56
C ASN A 230 -44.73 11.26 -4.53
N GLU A 231 -45.64 10.29 -4.43
CA GLU A 231 -45.35 8.84 -4.40
C GLU A 231 -44.54 8.32 -5.60
N ARG A 232 -44.59 9.07 -6.71
CA ARG A 232 -43.84 8.81 -7.95
C ARG A 232 -42.38 9.26 -7.92
N THR A 233 -41.98 10.06 -6.95
CA THR A 233 -40.62 10.58 -6.82
C THR A 233 -39.69 9.48 -6.29
N ARG A 234 -38.50 9.34 -6.89
CA ARG A 234 -37.48 8.38 -6.43
C ARG A 234 -36.18 9.01 -5.98
N ALA A 235 -35.87 10.21 -6.45
CA ALA A 235 -34.70 10.93 -5.99
C ALA A 235 -34.94 12.43 -5.98
N ILE A 236 -34.46 13.07 -4.93
CA ILE A 236 -34.47 14.52 -4.77
C ILE A 236 -33.03 14.98 -4.55
N PHE A 237 -32.61 15.98 -5.30
CA PHE A 237 -31.28 16.58 -5.23
C PHE A 237 -31.40 18.02 -4.79
N ILE A 238 -30.58 18.43 -3.83
CA ILE A 238 -30.36 19.84 -3.51
C ILE A 238 -28.90 20.14 -3.83
N ASP A 239 -28.69 20.91 -4.90
CA ASP A 239 -27.37 21.27 -5.42
C ASP A 239 -27.09 22.74 -5.15
N PHE A 240 -25.95 23.06 -4.54
CA PHE A 240 -25.50 24.44 -4.32
C PHE A 240 -23.98 24.49 -4.14
N THR A 241 -23.40 25.68 -4.33
CA THR A 241 -21.96 25.87 -4.21
C THR A 241 -21.64 27.01 -3.27
N ILE A 242 -20.68 26.79 -2.37
CA ILE A 242 -20.19 27.80 -1.41
C ILE A 242 -18.77 28.16 -1.78
N TYR A 243 -18.49 29.45 -1.90
CA TYR A 243 -17.16 29.98 -2.13
C TYR A 243 -16.60 30.65 -0.87
N ASN A 244 -15.38 30.28 -0.49
CA ASN A 244 -14.64 30.97 0.56
C ASN A 244 -13.58 31.86 -0.08
N PHE A 245 -13.74 33.18 0.03
CA PHE A 245 -12.86 34.14 -0.64
C PHE A 245 -11.48 34.28 0.04
N ASN A 246 -11.34 33.93 1.32
CA ASN A 246 -10.04 34.00 2.02
C ASN A 246 -9.10 32.87 1.56
N LEU A 247 -9.67 31.70 1.28
CA LEU A 247 -8.91 30.50 0.89
C LEU A 247 -8.94 30.23 -0.62
N GLY A 248 -9.83 30.89 -1.38
CA GLY A 248 -10.02 30.61 -2.81
C GLY A 248 -10.57 29.21 -3.09
N LEU A 249 -11.34 28.64 -2.15
CA LEU A 249 -11.89 27.29 -2.23
C LEU A 249 -13.39 27.32 -2.53
N TYR A 250 -13.83 26.39 -3.37
CA TYR A 250 -15.25 26.17 -3.69
C TYR A 250 -15.70 24.85 -3.09
N ALA A 251 -16.75 24.84 -2.29
CA ALA A 251 -17.40 23.62 -1.81
C ALA A 251 -18.65 23.36 -2.66
N VAL A 252 -18.59 22.34 -3.50
CA VAL A 252 -19.74 21.85 -4.26
C VAL A 252 -20.52 20.90 -3.37
N CYS A 253 -21.71 21.33 -2.99
CA CYS A 253 -22.58 20.62 -2.06
C CYS A 253 -23.71 19.98 -2.86
N ARG A 254 -23.89 18.67 -2.65
CA ARG A 254 -25.02 17.92 -3.19
C ARG A 254 -25.59 17.04 -2.11
N MET A 255 -26.83 17.32 -1.73
CA MET A 255 -27.65 16.48 -0.87
C MET A 255 -28.55 15.64 -1.77
N VAL A 256 -28.59 14.33 -1.53
CA VAL A 256 -29.42 13.39 -2.27
C VAL A 256 -30.33 12.68 -1.29
N TYR A 257 -31.62 12.67 -1.58
CA TYR A 257 -32.63 11.87 -0.88
C TYR A 257 -33.15 10.85 -1.89
N GLU A 258 -32.85 9.57 -1.68
CA GLU A 258 -33.35 8.47 -2.50
C GLU A 258 -34.50 7.79 -1.78
N VAL A 259 -35.62 7.65 -2.49
CA VAL A 259 -36.84 7.02 -1.98
C VAL A 259 -36.98 5.65 -2.63
N ALA A 260 -36.89 4.60 -1.82
CA ALA A 260 -37.11 3.23 -2.27
C ALA A 260 -38.59 3.03 -2.64
N PRO A 261 -38.92 2.09 -3.55
CA PRO A 261 -40.32 1.75 -3.85
C PRO A 261 -41.10 1.24 -2.63
N SER A 262 -40.40 0.73 -1.61
CA SER A 262 -40.97 0.35 -0.31
C SER A 262 -41.38 1.54 0.56
N GLY A 263 -40.98 2.77 0.19
CA GLY A 263 -41.20 3.98 0.98
C GLY A 263 -40.07 4.36 1.92
N ASP A 264 -38.96 3.60 1.93
CA ASP A 264 -37.77 3.90 2.73
C ASP A 264 -36.97 5.07 2.14
N TRP A 265 -36.40 5.92 3.00
CA TRP A 265 -35.63 7.10 2.60
C TRP A 265 -34.17 6.91 2.97
N THR A 266 -33.29 7.07 1.99
CA THR A 266 -31.84 7.05 2.22
C THR A 266 -31.24 8.37 1.79
N THR A 267 -30.38 8.93 2.64
CA THR A 267 -29.80 10.26 2.42
C THR A 267 -28.31 10.16 2.21
N THR A 268 -27.79 11.02 1.34
CA THR A 268 -26.37 11.08 1.01
C THR A 268 -25.94 12.53 0.86
N PHE A 269 -25.04 12.99 1.72
CA PHE A 269 -24.48 14.33 1.62
C PHE A 269 -23.04 14.29 1.10
N THR A 270 -22.87 14.78 -0.12
CA THR A 270 -21.56 14.90 -0.75
C THR A 270 -21.11 16.36 -0.77
N VAL A 271 -19.91 16.60 -0.22
CA VAL A 271 -19.25 17.91 -0.23
C VAL A 271 -17.89 17.72 -0.89
N ASP A 272 -17.73 18.22 -2.10
CA ASP A 272 -16.46 18.20 -2.82
C ASP A 272 -15.83 19.59 -2.80
N VAL A 273 -14.64 19.70 -2.21
CA VAL A 273 -13.91 20.97 -2.16
C VAL A 273 -12.94 21.07 -3.33
N LEU A 274 -13.08 22.13 -4.11
CA LEU A 274 -12.30 22.42 -5.30
C LEU A 274 -11.37 23.60 -5.05
N ILE A 275 -10.15 23.49 -5.58
CA ILE A 275 -9.18 24.59 -5.66
C ILE A 275 -9.38 25.27 -7.01
N GLN A 276 -9.23 26.60 -7.04
CA GLN A 276 -9.35 27.38 -8.26
C GLN A 276 -8.43 26.92 -9.40
N ARG A 277 -7.23 26.40 -9.09
CA ARG A 277 -6.27 25.82 -10.05
C ARG A 277 -6.87 24.71 -10.92
N HIS A 278 -7.79 23.91 -10.40
CA HIS A 278 -8.40 22.84 -11.21
C HIS A 278 -9.41 23.36 -12.25
N LEU A 279 -9.83 24.62 -12.09
CA LEU A 279 -10.81 25.25 -12.98
C LEU A 279 -10.15 26.03 -14.12
N THR A 280 -8.86 26.37 -14.01
CA THR A 280 -8.10 27.10 -15.02
C THR A 280 -6.89 26.28 -15.48
N ALA A 281 -6.72 26.11 -16.80
CA ALA A 281 -5.71 25.21 -17.36
C ALA A 281 -4.25 25.56 -17.01
N LEU A 282 -3.98 26.81 -16.62
CA LEU A 282 -2.63 27.34 -16.32
C LEU A 282 -2.53 27.93 -14.90
N GLY A 283 -3.55 27.76 -14.06
CA GLY A 283 -3.63 28.41 -12.75
C GLY A 283 -3.85 29.93 -12.85
N ASN A 284 -3.76 30.60 -11.70
CA ASN A 284 -4.04 32.04 -11.59
C ASN A 284 -2.76 32.90 -11.72
N GLY A 285 -1.63 32.29 -12.07
CA GLY A 285 -0.34 32.96 -12.22
C GLY A 285 0.44 33.13 -10.91
N ASN A 286 0.00 32.54 -9.80
CA ASN A 286 0.74 32.52 -8.54
C ASN A 286 2.05 31.71 -8.67
N THR A 287 3.06 32.04 -7.88
CA THR A 287 4.35 31.33 -7.89
C THR A 287 4.22 29.85 -7.55
N GLU A 288 3.33 29.50 -6.62
CA GLU A 288 3.01 28.11 -6.26
C GLU A 288 2.36 27.35 -7.43
N ASP A 289 1.43 28.00 -8.15
CA ASP A 289 0.78 27.42 -9.33
C ASP A 289 1.81 27.14 -10.44
N TRP A 290 2.75 28.06 -10.66
CA TRP A 290 3.84 27.87 -11.62
C TRP A 290 4.77 26.71 -11.24
N LEU A 291 5.10 26.56 -9.95
CA LEU A 291 5.92 25.45 -9.47
C LEU A 291 5.23 24.10 -9.70
N LEU A 292 3.92 24.01 -9.39
CA LEU A 292 3.13 22.81 -9.63
C LEU A 292 3.03 22.49 -11.12
N LEU A 293 2.84 23.51 -11.99
CA LEU A 293 2.80 23.33 -13.44
C LEU A 293 4.14 22.78 -13.99
N ILE A 294 5.27 23.32 -13.53
CA ILE A 294 6.60 22.82 -13.89
C ILE A 294 6.77 21.37 -13.43
N GLY A 295 6.34 21.05 -12.21
CA GLY A 295 6.35 19.68 -11.71
C GLY A 295 5.52 18.73 -12.56
N GLU A 296 4.32 19.13 -12.97
CA GLU A 296 3.45 18.36 -13.86
C GLU A 296 4.08 18.15 -15.24
N ALA A 297 4.71 19.18 -15.82
CA ALA A 297 5.43 19.07 -17.09
C ALA A 297 6.62 18.10 -16.99
N VAL A 298 7.38 18.14 -15.89
CA VAL A 298 8.46 17.18 -15.62
C VAL A 298 7.91 15.75 -15.51
N LEU A 299 6.78 15.56 -14.83
CA LEU A 299 6.13 14.26 -14.71
C LEU A 299 5.69 13.73 -16.08
N VAL A 300 5.11 14.57 -16.94
CA VAL A 300 4.76 14.18 -18.33
C VAL A 300 6.00 13.76 -19.11
N LEU A 301 7.13 14.45 -18.97
CA LEU A 301 8.40 14.05 -19.58
C LEU A 301 8.88 12.68 -19.08
N PHE A 302 8.74 12.39 -17.78
CA PHE A 302 9.04 11.07 -17.23
C PHE A 302 8.12 9.98 -17.80
N VAL A 303 6.81 10.24 -17.91
CA VAL A 303 5.85 9.32 -18.52
C VAL A 303 6.22 9.02 -19.96
N LEU A 304 6.56 10.04 -20.76
CA LEU A 304 7.03 9.86 -22.14
C LEU A 304 8.32 9.04 -22.20
N ARG A 305 9.27 9.30 -21.31
CA ARG A 305 10.52 8.52 -21.22
C ARG A 305 10.24 7.05 -20.92
N TYR A 306 9.37 6.77 -19.93
CA TYR A 306 8.99 5.40 -19.58
C TYR A 306 8.21 4.72 -20.71
N LEU A 307 7.33 5.45 -21.41
CA LEU A 307 6.61 4.92 -22.57
C LEU A 307 7.58 4.48 -23.67
N LEU A 308 8.61 5.29 -23.96
CA LEU A 308 9.64 4.94 -24.94
C LEU A 308 10.52 3.77 -24.49
N GLU A 309 10.85 3.70 -23.20
CA GLU A 309 11.59 2.59 -22.60
C GLU A 309 10.82 1.27 -22.75
N GLU A 310 9.57 1.22 -22.30
CA GLU A 310 8.72 0.01 -22.41
C GLU A 310 8.41 -0.36 -23.87
N ALA A 311 8.16 0.65 -24.72
CA ALA A 311 7.96 0.40 -26.15
C ALA A 311 9.19 -0.24 -26.80
N SER A 312 10.40 0.15 -26.38
CA SER A 312 11.65 -0.43 -26.89
C SER A 312 11.90 -1.86 -26.41
N GLU A 313 11.43 -2.22 -25.22
CA GLU A 313 11.55 -3.57 -24.67
C GLU A 313 10.54 -4.54 -25.31
N PHE A 314 9.32 -4.06 -25.56
CA PHE A 314 8.27 -4.80 -26.25
C PHE A 314 8.55 -4.96 -27.76
N LEU A 315 9.00 -3.90 -28.43
CA LEU A 315 9.41 -3.91 -29.83
C LEU A 315 10.88 -4.34 -29.94
N GLY A 316 11.18 -5.55 -29.50
CA GLY A 316 12.52 -6.11 -29.63
C GLY A 316 12.97 -6.12 -31.09
N VAL A 317 13.99 -5.34 -31.42
CA VAL A 317 14.64 -5.38 -32.73
C VAL A 317 15.78 -6.40 -32.67
N GLU A 318 15.50 -7.66 -32.98
CA GLU A 318 16.56 -8.65 -33.19
C GLU A 318 17.25 -8.39 -34.54
N SER A 319 18.48 -7.88 -34.49
CA SER A 319 19.35 -7.82 -35.67
C SER A 319 20.01 -9.19 -35.89
N LYS A 320 19.26 -10.13 -36.45
CA LYS A 320 19.85 -11.34 -37.05
C LYS A 320 20.03 -11.10 -38.54
N GLY A 321 21.28 -10.88 -38.96
CA GLY A 321 21.65 -10.84 -40.38
C GLY A 321 21.28 -9.54 -41.13
N GLY A 322 21.30 -8.38 -40.48
CA GLY A 322 21.19 -7.08 -41.16
C GLY A 322 19.79 -6.65 -41.63
N ARG A 323 18.73 -7.39 -41.25
CA ARG A 323 17.34 -6.94 -41.38
C ARG A 323 16.70 -6.79 -40.00
N CYS A 324 16.26 -5.58 -39.69
CA CYS A 324 15.45 -5.29 -38.51
C CYS A 324 14.01 -5.74 -38.77
N ARG A 325 13.54 -6.76 -38.07
CA ARG A 325 12.10 -7.09 -37.99
C ARG A 325 11.65 -6.91 -36.54
N PRO A 326 10.58 -6.14 -36.28
CA PRO A 326 10.01 -6.08 -34.94
C PRO A 326 9.37 -7.44 -34.65
N THR A 327 9.82 -8.09 -33.58
CA THR A 327 9.17 -9.30 -33.05
C THR A 327 8.57 -8.99 -31.69
N ILE A 328 7.29 -9.33 -31.52
CA ILE A 328 6.57 -9.14 -30.25
C ILE A 328 6.94 -10.29 -29.31
N LYS A 329 7.50 -9.98 -28.15
CA LYS A 329 7.77 -10.98 -27.09
C LYS A 329 6.52 -11.13 -26.22
N VAL A 330 5.76 -12.21 -26.40
CA VAL A 330 4.53 -12.47 -25.62
C VAL A 330 4.85 -12.77 -24.15
N ASP A 331 5.99 -13.39 -23.87
CA ASP A 331 6.44 -13.71 -22.49
C ASP A 331 6.63 -12.47 -21.62
N TYR A 332 6.83 -11.29 -22.23
CA TYR A 332 6.99 -10.03 -21.52
C TYR A 332 5.74 -9.61 -20.74
N PHE A 333 4.53 -9.95 -21.21
CA PHE A 333 3.28 -9.57 -20.53
C PHE A 333 2.97 -10.41 -19.29
N PHE A 334 3.62 -11.57 -19.14
CA PHE A 334 3.41 -12.45 -18.00
C PHE A 334 4.39 -12.21 -16.85
N ASP A 335 5.34 -11.27 -17.02
CA ASP A 335 6.21 -10.82 -15.93
C ASP A 335 5.46 -9.84 -15.01
N PRO A 336 5.28 -10.15 -13.71
CA PRO A 336 4.58 -9.29 -12.76
C PRO A 336 5.14 -7.86 -12.70
N TRP A 337 6.43 -7.67 -12.92
CA TRP A 337 7.06 -6.35 -12.89
C TRP A 337 6.64 -5.47 -14.06
N ASN A 338 6.58 -6.05 -15.26
CA ASN A 338 6.16 -5.32 -16.44
C ASN A 338 4.68 -4.97 -16.34
N LEU A 339 3.85 -5.90 -15.84
CA LEU A 339 2.44 -5.61 -15.58
C LEU A 339 2.26 -4.43 -14.61
N LEU A 340 3.08 -4.38 -13.54
CA LEU A 340 3.06 -3.27 -12.60
C LEU A 340 3.52 -1.95 -13.22
N ASP A 341 4.54 -1.99 -14.07
CA ASP A 341 5.04 -0.83 -14.81
C ASP A 341 3.98 -0.28 -15.77
N TRP A 342 3.26 -1.15 -16.49
CA TRP A 342 2.13 -0.78 -17.34
C TRP A 342 0.93 -0.26 -16.53
N ALA A 343 0.60 -0.89 -15.40
CA ALA A 343 -0.51 -0.44 -14.55
C ALA A 343 -0.26 0.97 -14.00
N ASN A 344 0.94 1.23 -13.48
CA ASN A 344 1.35 2.55 -13.02
C ASN A 344 1.29 3.59 -14.17
N MET A 345 1.86 3.25 -15.33
CA MET A 345 1.87 4.13 -16.50
C MET A 345 0.46 4.45 -17.00
N LEU A 346 -0.41 3.44 -17.10
CA LEU A 346 -1.80 3.61 -17.53
C LEU A 346 -2.57 4.50 -16.57
N MET A 347 -2.39 4.34 -15.25
CA MET A 347 -3.00 5.23 -14.26
C MET A 347 -2.48 6.66 -14.39
N MET A 348 -1.18 6.88 -14.61
CA MET A 348 -0.64 8.22 -14.87
C MET A 348 -1.25 8.86 -16.11
N ILE A 349 -1.32 8.13 -17.23
CA ILE A 349 -1.93 8.61 -18.47
C ILE A 349 -3.42 8.92 -18.24
N ALA A 350 -4.15 8.04 -17.55
CA ALA A 350 -5.55 8.28 -17.20
C ALA A 350 -5.72 9.55 -16.37
N THR A 351 -4.89 9.79 -15.34
CA THR A 351 -4.96 11.03 -14.54
C THR A 351 -4.73 12.27 -15.40
N LEU A 352 -3.79 12.23 -16.35
CA LEU A 352 -3.55 13.34 -17.28
C LEU A 352 -4.74 13.57 -18.21
N CYS A 353 -5.31 12.51 -18.78
CA CYS A 353 -6.51 12.61 -19.62
C CYS A 353 -7.68 13.24 -18.84
N TYR A 354 -7.94 12.79 -17.61
CA TYR A 354 -9.00 13.37 -16.78
C TYR A 354 -8.72 14.84 -16.42
N LYS A 355 -7.46 15.23 -16.18
CA LYS A 355 -7.08 16.65 -15.98
C LYS A 355 -7.39 17.52 -17.21
N ILE A 356 -7.08 17.02 -18.41
CA ILE A 356 -7.40 17.73 -19.66
C ILE A 356 -8.92 17.82 -19.85
N MET A 357 -9.66 16.74 -19.57
CA MET A 357 -11.12 16.74 -19.62
C MET A 357 -11.75 17.70 -18.60
N THR A 358 -11.18 17.82 -17.39
CA THR A 358 -11.64 18.81 -16.39
C THR A 358 -11.47 20.22 -16.90
N TRP A 359 -10.35 20.56 -17.54
CA TRP A 359 -10.16 21.89 -18.12
C TRP A 359 -11.15 22.17 -19.25
N GLY A 360 -11.46 21.18 -20.10
CA GLY A 360 -12.49 21.32 -21.12
C GLY A 360 -13.89 21.59 -20.53
N LYS A 361 -14.27 20.89 -19.46
CA LYS A 361 -15.55 21.11 -18.74
C LYS A 361 -15.55 22.41 -17.93
N ALA A 362 -14.40 22.87 -17.47
CA ALA A 362 -14.25 24.10 -16.68
C ALA A 362 -14.11 25.37 -17.54
N ALA A 363 -13.69 25.26 -18.81
CA ALA A 363 -13.57 26.39 -19.73
C ALA A 363 -14.83 27.30 -19.83
N PRO A 364 -16.08 26.77 -19.95
CA PRO A 364 -17.27 27.63 -19.94
C PRO A 364 -17.56 28.23 -18.55
N LEU A 365 -17.03 27.63 -17.48
CA LEU A 365 -17.16 28.13 -16.11
C LEU A 365 -16.12 29.21 -15.79
N ALA A 366 -15.00 29.24 -16.53
CA ALA A 366 -13.88 30.17 -16.32
C ALA A 366 -14.30 31.65 -16.43
N ALA A 367 -15.34 31.96 -17.21
CA ALA A 367 -15.91 33.32 -17.30
C ALA A 367 -16.50 33.81 -15.97
N TYR A 368 -16.86 32.91 -15.05
CA TYR A 368 -17.44 33.21 -13.74
C TYR A 368 -16.43 33.08 -12.60
N ILE A 369 -15.20 32.66 -12.90
CA ILE A 369 -14.14 32.38 -11.92
C ILE A 369 -13.14 33.54 -11.95
N GLY A 370 -13.23 34.44 -10.98
CA GLY A 370 -12.31 35.57 -10.84
C GLY A 370 -13.01 36.89 -10.58
N ASP A 371 -14.16 37.11 -11.23
CA ASP A 371 -15.00 38.29 -11.02
C ASP A 371 -16.44 37.86 -10.70
N PRO A 372 -16.89 37.97 -9.44
CA PRO A 372 -18.25 37.61 -9.04
C PRO A 372 -19.33 38.52 -9.64
N GLU A 373 -18.94 39.56 -10.38
CA GLU A 373 -19.86 40.45 -11.09
C GLU A 373 -20.48 39.84 -12.34
N PHE A 374 -19.85 38.84 -12.98
CA PHE A 374 -20.34 38.21 -14.21
C PHE A 374 -21.25 37.00 -13.97
N ALA A 375 -21.33 36.50 -12.74
CA ALA A 375 -22.26 35.43 -12.39
C ALA A 375 -23.69 36.01 -12.34
N ASP A 376 -24.59 35.49 -13.19
CA ASP A 376 -26.00 35.82 -13.08
C ASP A 376 -26.53 35.27 -11.76
N VAL A 377 -26.84 36.18 -10.85
CA VAL A 377 -27.25 35.96 -9.45
C VAL A 377 -28.52 35.12 -9.36
N MET A 378 -29.27 34.99 -10.46
CA MET A 378 -30.51 34.22 -10.52
C MET A 378 -30.34 32.83 -11.12
N SER A 379 -29.13 32.47 -11.57
CA SER A 379 -28.86 31.21 -12.26
C SER A 379 -27.94 30.29 -11.44
N TYR A 380 -28.25 28.99 -11.43
CA TYR A 380 -27.37 27.99 -10.85
C TYR A 380 -26.25 27.64 -11.82
N THR A 381 -25.01 27.71 -11.35
CA THR A 381 -23.83 27.28 -12.10
C THR A 381 -23.44 25.87 -11.69
N ASN A 382 -23.41 24.94 -12.65
CA ASN A 382 -23.19 23.53 -12.35
C ASN A 382 -21.69 23.19 -12.28
N PHE A 383 -21.18 22.95 -11.06
CA PHE A 383 -19.81 22.46 -10.82
C PHE A 383 -19.74 20.94 -10.54
N SER A 384 -20.86 20.23 -10.48
CA SER A 384 -20.91 18.80 -10.13
C SER A 384 -20.03 17.95 -11.04
N SER A 385 -20.11 18.19 -12.35
CA SER A 385 -19.36 17.45 -13.36
C SER A 385 -17.84 17.57 -13.17
N VAL A 386 -17.37 18.78 -12.83
CA VAL A 386 -15.96 19.07 -12.54
C VAL A 386 -15.54 18.43 -11.22
N ALA A 387 -16.37 18.55 -10.18
CA ALA A 387 -16.13 17.95 -8.87
C ALA A 387 -15.99 16.42 -8.94
N LYS A 388 -16.88 15.74 -9.69
CA LYS A 388 -16.81 14.28 -9.93
C LYS A 388 -15.48 13.88 -10.57
N ASN A 389 -15.05 14.59 -11.61
CA ASN A 389 -13.78 14.31 -12.27
C ASN A 389 -12.58 14.52 -11.34
N ILE A 390 -12.59 15.57 -10.51
CA ILE A 390 -11.51 15.83 -9.53
C ILE A 390 -11.46 14.72 -8.48
N ARG A 391 -12.62 14.26 -7.99
CA ARG A 391 -12.70 13.10 -7.09
C ARG A 391 -12.09 11.84 -7.73
N LEU A 392 -12.36 11.60 -9.02
CA LEU A 392 -11.75 10.51 -9.77
C LEU A 392 -10.23 10.69 -9.91
N ILE A 393 -9.74 11.90 -10.21
CA ILE A 393 -8.31 12.20 -10.27
C ILE A 393 -7.65 11.88 -8.92
N HIS A 394 -8.21 12.34 -7.80
CA HIS A 394 -7.68 12.04 -6.47
C HIS A 394 -7.64 10.53 -6.19
N THR A 395 -8.70 9.80 -6.56
CA THR A 395 -8.78 8.35 -6.40
C THR A 395 -7.69 7.64 -7.23
N LEU A 396 -7.55 8.01 -8.50
CA LEU A 396 -6.52 7.46 -9.38
C LEU A 396 -5.10 7.79 -8.88
N THR A 397 -4.85 9.02 -8.43
CA THR A 397 -3.56 9.43 -7.86
C THR A 397 -3.25 8.67 -6.57
N ALA A 398 -4.24 8.39 -5.71
CA ALA A 398 -4.04 7.63 -4.48
C ALA A 398 -3.61 6.18 -4.76
N PHE A 399 -4.29 5.48 -5.67
CA PHE A 399 -3.89 4.14 -6.10
C PHE A 399 -2.53 4.16 -6.81
N ASN A 400 -2.30 5.14 -7.67
CA ASN A 400 -1.04 5.25 -8.37
C ASN A 400 0.14 5.56 -7.44
N ALA A 401 -0.10 6.25 -6.31
CA ALA A 401 0.93 6.46 -5.30
C ALA A 401 1.42 5.13 -4.69
N ILE A 402 0.50 4.21 -4.40
CA ILE A 402 0.84 2.86 -3.92
C ILE A 402 1.67 2.13 -4.97
N LEU A 403 1.24 2.12 -6.24
CA LEU A 403 1.98 1.46 -7.32
C LEU A 403 3.37 2.08 -7.54
N THR A 404 3.50 3.40 -7.41
CA THR A 404 4.76 4.13 -7.60
C THR A 404 5.76 3.83 -6.49
N TRP A 405 5.30 3.79 -5.24
CA TRP A 405 6.15 3.41 -4.12
C TRP A 405 6.46 1.91 -4.12
N PHE A 406 5.52 1.05 -4.52
CA PHE A 406 5.79 -0.37 -4.67
C PHE A 406 6.82 -0.65 -5.79
N LYS A 407 6.74 0.10 -6.91
CA LYS A 407 7.76 0.07 -7.98
C LYS A 407 9.17 0.38 -7.46
N ALA A 408 9.32 1.13 -6.37
CA ALA A 408 10.62 1.42 -5.78
C ALA A 408 11.37 0.15 -5.35
N VAL A 409 10.68 -0.93 -4.98
CA VAL A 409 11.29 -2.22 -4.62
C VAL A 409 12.16 -2.76 -5.77
N LYS A 410 11.77 -2.56 -7.03
CA LYS A 410 12.55 -2.96 -8.22
C LYS A 410 13.93 -2.31 -8.24
N TYR A 411 14.03 -1.06 -7.80
CA TYR A 411 15.26 -0.26 -7.80
C TYR A 411 16.08 -0.39 -6.51
N ILE A 412 15.48 -0.84 -5.40
CA ILE A 412 16.16 -1.08 -4.12
C ILE A 412 16.93 -2.42 -4.12
N ASN A 413 16.77 -3.26 -5.15
CA ASN A 413 17.51 -4.52 -5.39
C ASN A 413 19.05 -4.39 -5.47
N ILE A 414 19.62 -3.19 -5.28
CA ILE A 414 21.06 -3.01 -5.03
C ILE A 414 21.46 -3.63 -3.68
N ILE A 415 20.53 -3.71 -2.72
CA ILE A 415 20.77 -4.32 -1.42
C ILE A 415 20.64 -5.85 -1.54
N PRO A 416 21.72 -6.62 -1.25
CA PRO A 416 21.72 -8.07 -1.44
C PRO A 416 20.60 -8.76 -0.64
N TYR A 417 20.30 -8.29 0.57
CA TYR A 417 19.21 -8.82 1.40
C TYR A 417 17.80 -8.72 0.78
N ILE A 418 17.55 -7.74 -0.09
CA ILE A 418 16.24 -7.63 -0.74
C ILE A 418 16.18 -8.55 -1.95
N THR A 419 17.29 -8.70 -2.69
CA THR A 419 17.35 -9.66 -3.81
C THR A 419 17.15 -11.11 -3.35
N THR A 420 17.67 -11.45 -2.17
CA THR A 420 17.46 -12.75 -1.54
C THR A 420 15.98 -12.98 -1.26
N LEU A 421 15.33 -12.04 -0.56
CA LEU A 421 13.88 -12.07 -0.30
C LEU A 421 13.02 -12.15 -1.58
N MET A 422 13.35 -11.40 -2.63
CA MET A 422 12.58 -11.48 -3.88
C MET A 422 12.74 -12.85 -4.56
N SER A 423 13.93 -13.45 -4.47
CA SER A 423 14.15 -14.80 -4.96
C SER A 423 13.41 -15.85 -4.14
N THR A 424 13.28 -15.67 -2.82
CA THR A 424 12.52 -16.57 -1.94
C THR A 424 11.03 -16.54 -2.29
N VAL A 425 10.47 -15.35 -2.50
CA VAL A 425 9.08 -15.17 -2.94
C VAL A 425 8.85 -15.81 -4.31
N GLU A 426 9.82 -15.67 -5.23
CA GLU A 426 9.70 -16.27 -6.56
C GLU A 426 9.69 -17.81 -6.51
N MET A 427 10.46 -18.42 -5.61
CA MET A 427 10.40 -19.87 -5.38
C MET A 427 9.06 -20.28 -4.76
N ALA A 428 8.55 -19.49 -3.81
CA ALA A 428 7.31 -19.75 -3.09
C ALA A 428 6.03 -19.52 -3.93
N LYS A 429 6.13 -18.84 -5.09
CA LYS A 429 4.96 -18.38 -5.86
C LYS A 429 3.93 -19.46 -6.19
N LYS A 430 4.39 -20.69 -6.47
CA LYS A 430 3.49 -21.82 -6.77
C LYS A 430 2.72 -22.28 -5.54
N ALA A 431 3.38 -22.40 -4.39
CA ALA A 431 2.76 -22.81 -3.14
C ALA A 431 1.78 -21.76 -2.63
N ILE A 432 2.19 -20.49 -2.61
CA ILE A 432 1.33 -19.36 -2.25
C ILE A 432 0.12 -19.28 -3.19
N GLY A 433 0.32 -19.44 -4.51
CA GLY A 433 -0.77 -19.45 -5.47
C GLY A 433 -1.82 -20.52 -5.19
N SER A 434 -1.39 -21.74 -4.85
CA SER A 434 -2.32 -22.83 -4.48
C SER A 434 -3.10 -22.52 -3.19
N TRP A 435 -2.44 -21.93 -2.19
CA TRP A 435 -3.08 -21.54 -0.94
C TRP A 435 -4.11 -20.42 -1.14
N VAL A 436 -3.83 -19.42 -1.99
CA VAL A 436 -4.78 -18.34 -2.30
C VAL A 436 -6.07 -18.91 -2.90
N ILE A 437 -5.97 -19.87 -3.82
CA ILE A 437 -7.15 -20.49 -4.46
C ILE A 437 -8.01 -21.21 -3.41
N ILE A 438 -7.40 -22.02 -2.54
CA ILE A 438 -8.09 -22.71 -1.45
C ILE A 438 -8.76 -21.69 -0.52
N SER A 439 -8.03 -20.67 -0.10
CA SER A 439 -8.52 -19.63 0.82
C SER A 439 -9.70 -18.85 0.26
N VAL A 440 -9.60 -18.40 -1.00
CA VAL A 440 -10.68 -17.65 -1.68
C VAL A 440 -11.93 -18.51 -1.82
N SER A 441 -11.79 -19.78 -2.19
CA SER A 441 -12.95 -20.68 -2.32
C SER A 441 -13.73 -20.85 -1.01
N VAL A 442 -13.02 -21.01 0.11
CA VAL A 442 -13.63 -21.11 1.45
C VAL A 442 -14.29 -19.79 1.85
N LEU A 443 -13.62 -18.67 1.64
CA LEU A 443 -14.15 -17.34 1.96
C LEU A 443 -15.40 -16.99 1.14
N ILE A 444 -15.45 -17.34 -0.14
CA ILE A 444 -16.66 -17.19 -0.97
C ILE A 444 -17.80 -18.05 -0.41
N GLY A 445 -17.51 -19.30 -0.02
CA GLY A 445 -18.50 -20.19 0.60
C GLY A 445 -19.14 -19.58 1.84
N PHE A 446 -18.33 -19.04 2.75
CA PHE A 446 -18.85 -18.33 3.93
C PHE A 446 -19.55 -17.01 3.57
N THR A 447 -19.03 -16.24 2.62
CA THR A 447 -19.67 -15.01 2.14
C THR A 447 -21.10 -15.24 1.68
N LEU A 448 -21.32 -16.29 0.89
CA LEU A 448 -22.64 -16.67 0.44
C LEU A 448 -23.52 -17.17 1.59
N ALA A 449 -22.97 -17.99 2.50
CA ALA A 449 -23.72 -18.48 3.66
C ALA A 449 -24.22 -17.35 4.56
N PHE A 450 -23.36 -16.37 4.89
CA PHE A 450 -23.74 -15.22 5.72
C PHE A 450 -24.71 -14.27 5.00
N ASN A 451 -24.52 -14.03 3.70
CA ASN A 451 -25.44 -13.21 2.90
C ASN A 451 -26.85 -13.82 2.85
N VAL A 452 -26.95 -15.14 2.61
CA VAL A 452 -28.23 -15.83 2.53
C VAL A 452 -28.90 -15.96 3.90
N ALA A 453 -28.13 -16.24 4.96
CA ALA A 453 -28.69 -16.43 6.30
C ALA A 453 -29.12 -15.11 6.97
N PHE A 454 -28.39 -14.01 6.74
CA PHE A 454 -28.55 -12.76 7.52
C PHE A 454 -28.77 -11.51 6.67
N GLY A 455 -28.80 -11.61 5.33
CA GLY A 455 -28.87 -10.47 4.43
C GLY A 455 -30.14 -9.64 4.52
N GLU A 456 -31.25 -10.23 4.97
CA GLU A 456 -32.53 -9.52 5.18
C GLU A 456 -32.55 -8.73 6.49
N GLN A 457 -31.79 -9.16 7.50
CA GLN A 457 -31.90 -8.65 8.87
C GLN A 457 -30.76 -7.71 9.25
N ILE A 458 -29.58 -7.88 8.63
CA ILE A 458 -28.38 -7.11 8.95
C ILE A 458 -27.90 -6.40 7.68
N THR A 459 -27.79 -5.07 7.76
CA THR A 459 -27.37 -4.21 6.64
C THR A 459 -25.96 -4.55 6.13
N ALA A 460 -25.06 -4.99 7.01
CA ALA A 460 -23.70 -5.44 6.64
C ALA A 460 -23.70 -6.66 5.70
N PHE A 461 -24.75 -7.48 5.72
CA PHE A 461 -24.89 -8.66 4.87
C PHE A 461 -25.82 -8.44 3.68
N ARG A 462 -26.27 -7.21 3.40
CA ARG A 462 -27.26 -6.93 2.33
C ARG A 462 -26.82 -7.42 0.94
N THR A 463 -25.53 -7.27 0.62
CA THR A 463 -24.96 -7.72 -0.67
C THR A 463 -23.82 -8.69 -0.42
N PRO A 464 -23.53 -9.61 -1.36
CA PRO A 464 -22.41 -10.53 -1.21
C PRO A 464 -21.06 -9.78 -1.08
N TRP A 465 -20.91 -8.63 -1.73
CA TRP A 465 -19.71 -7.80 -1.60
C TRP A 465 -19.56 -7.20 -0.20
N MET A 466 -20.64 -6.64 0.39
CA MET A 466 -20.59 -6.12 1.76
C MET A 466 -20.38 -7.24 2.78
N SER A 467 -20.97 -8.41 2.53
CA SER A 467 -20.77 -9.62 3.33
C SER A 467 -19.32 -10.09 3.30
N PHE A 468 -18.68 -10.05 2.12
CA PHE A 468 -17.25 -10.36 1.97
C PHE A 468 -16.37 -9.40 2.77
N ILE A 469 -16.66 -8.10 2.71
CA ILE A 469 -15.93 -7.09 3.49
C ILE A 469 -16.10 -7.36 4.99
N PHE A 470 -17.33 -7.63 5.45
CA PHE A 470 -17.59 -7.93 6.86
C PHE A 470 -16.77 -9.15 7.31
N ILE A 471 -16.79 -10.24 6.53
CA ILE A 471 -16.03 -11.46 6.83
C ILE A 471 -14.52 -11.21 6.81
N MET A 472 -14.02 -10.41 5.88
CA MET A 472 -12.59 -10.05 5.86
C MET A 472 -12.20 -9.20 7.07
N ARG A 473 -13.07 -8.30 7.53
CA ARG A 473 -12.85 -7.54 8.77
C ARG A 473 -12.82 -8.45 10.00
N THR A 474 -13.57 -9.55 9.99
CA THR A 474 -13.48 -10.57 11.04
C THR A 474 -12.10 -11.22 11.11
N VAL A 475 -11.44 -11.46 9.98
CA VAL A 475 -10.06 -12.00 9.96
C VAL A 475 -9.10 -11.06 10.71
N LEU A 476 -9.34 -9.75 10.63
CA LEU A 476 -8.58 -8.72 11.33
C LEU A 476 -8.98 -8.57 12.81
N GLY A 477 -10.05 -9.23 13.25
CA GLY A 477 -10.63 -9.07 14.59
C GLY A 477 -11.52 -7.85 14.77
N ASP A 478 -11.82 -7.09 13.70
CA ASP A 478 -12.61 -5.85 13.72
C ASP A 478 -14.03 -6.06 13.17
N SER A 479 -14.78 -6.99 13.77
CA SER A 479 -16.16 -7.27 13.38
C SER A 479 -17.05 -7.51 14.59
N ASP A 480 -18.19 -6.84 14.64
CA ASP A 480 -19.19 -7.08 15.68
C ASP A 480 -20.03 -8.33 15.36
N MET A 481 -19.54 -9.49 15.82
CA MET A 481 -20.24 -10.77 15.70
C MET A 481 -21.44 -10.90 16.64
N SER A 482 -21.62 -9.97 17.60
CA SER A 482 -22.77 -10.01 18.50
C SER A 482 -24.08 -9.75 17.75
N ALA A 483 -24.05 -8.91 16.71
CA ALA A 483 -25.19 -8.64 15.85
C ALA A 483 -25.72 -9.90 15.14
N VAL A 484 -24.82 -10.81 14.73
CA VAL A 484 -25.18 -12.09 14.09
C VAL A 484 -25.86 -13.02 15.11
N TYR A 485 -25.31 -13.10 16.31
CA TYR A 485 -25.86 -13.94 17.38
C TYR A 485 -27.22 -13.43 17.87
N ALA A 486 -27.42 -12.12 17.90
CA ALA A 486 -28.67 -11.49 18.33
C ALA A 486 -29.86 -11.81 17.40
N VAL A 487 -29.60 -11.96 16.10
CA VAL A 487 -30.62 -12.30 15.09
C VAL A 487 -31.07 -13.77 15.20
N SER A 488 -30.13 -14.71 15.13
CA SER A 488 -30.43 -16.12 15.31
C SER A 488 -29.32 -16.82 16.09
N PRO A 489 -29.53 -17.06 17.40
CA PRO A 489 -28.47 -17.58 18.28
C PRO A 489 -27.91 -18.93 17.83
N THR A 490 -28.76 -19.84 17.33
CA THR A 490 -28.37 -21.21 16.96
C THR A 490 -27.62 -21.27 15.64
N LEU A 491 -28.22 -20.73 14.57
CA LEU A 491 -27.62 -20.69 13.24
C LEU A 491 -26.37 -19.81 13.21
N GLY A 492 -26.44 -18.63 13.85
CA GLY A 492 -25.32 -17.71 13.99
C GLY A 492 -24.13 -18.34 14.71
N ALA A 493 -24.35 -18.96 15.88
CA ALA A 493 -23.26 -19.60 16.61
C ALA A 493 -22.60 -20.73 15.81
N LEU A 494 -23.38 -21.55 15.10
CA LEU A 494 -22.84 -22.63 14.27
C LEU A 494 -21.99 -22.09 13.11
N LEU A 495 -22.49 -21.09 12.39
CA LEU A 495 -21.77 -20.49 11.26
C LEU A 495 -20.50 -19.76 11.71
N ILE A 496 -20.57 -19.02 12.83
CA ILE A 496 -19.39 -18.35 13.41
C ILE A 496 -18.36 -19.39 13.84
N LEU A 497 -18.76 -20.46 14.53
CA LEU A 497 -17.85 -21.53 14.96
C LEU A 497 -17.15 -22.17 13.76
N MET A 498 -17.91 -22.56 12.73
CA MET A 498 -17.36 -23.16 11.52
C MET A 498 -16.41 -22.21 10.80
N TYR A 499 -16.75 -20.92 10.74
CA TYR A 499 -15.91 -19.90 10.14
C TYR A 499 -14.59 -19.72 10.91
N VAL A 500 -14.65 -19.60 12.23
CA VAL A 500 -13.45 -19.43 13.07
C VAL A 500 -12.53 -20.64 12.91
N VAL A 501 -13.09 -21.85 12.92
CA VAL A 501 -12.29 -23.06 12.75
C VAL A 501 -11.66 -23.13 11.36
N ALA A 502 -12.42 -22.87 10.30
CA ALA A 502 -11.89 -22.92 8.95
C ALA A 502 -10.83 -21.84 8.68
N VAL A 503 -11.06 -20.60 9.12
CA VAL A 503 -10.17 -19.49 8.78
C VAL A 503 -8.96 -19.44 9.70
N PHE A 504 -9.14 -19.45 11.02
CA PHE A 504 -8.03 -19.30 11.95
C PHE A 504 -7.23 -20.60 12.10
N PHE A 505 -7.90 -21.73 12.33
CA PHE A 505 -7.18 -22.98 12.58
C PHE A 505 -6.67 -23.67 11.33
N VAL A 506 -7.35 -23.54 10.18
CA VAL A 506 -6.92 -24.21 8.94
C VAL A 506 -6.21 -23.25 8.00
N ILE A 507 -6.87 -22.19 7.53
CA ILE A 507 -6.32 -21.34 6.46
C ILE A 507 -5.07 -20.56 6.90
N LEU A 508 -5.11 -19.88 8.05
CA LEU A 508 -3.97 -19.11 8.54
C LEU A 508 -2.80 -20.01 8.92
N ASN A 509 -3.03 -21.13 9.62
CA ASN A 509 -1.97 -22.05 9.97
C ASN A 509 -1.32 -22.71 8.74
N LEU A 510 -2.11 -23.04 7.71
CA LEU A 510 -1.58 -23.52 6.44
C LEU A 510 -0.70 -22.47 5.75
N PHE A 511 -1.10 -21.19 5.79
CA PHE A 511 -0.31 -20.08 5.25
C PHE A 511 1.05 -19.98 5.96
N TYR A 512 1.05 -19.99 7.29
CA TYR A 512 2.27 -19.94 8.09
C TYR A 512 3.19 -21.13 7.80
N ALA A 513 2.63 -22.34 7.71
CA ALA A 513 3.40 -23.54 7.39
C ALA A 513 4.09 -23.43 6.01
N ILE A 514 3.37 -22.93 4.98
CA ILE A 514 3.93 -22.74 3.64
C ILE A 514 5.04 -21.69 3.65
N ILE A 515 4.88 -20.58 4.36
CA ILE A 515 5.91 -19.54 4.46
C ILE A 515 7.15 -20.09 5.16
N VAL A 516 7.00 -20.76 6.30
CA VAL A 516 8.14 -21.30 7.05
C VAL A 516 8.90 -22.33 6.21
N MET A 517 8.18 -23.22 5.53
CA MET A 517 8.77 -24.21 4.64
C MET A 517 9.56 -23.55 3.51
N THR A 518 8.96 -22.59 2.80
CA THR A 518 9.60 -21.91 1.66
C THR A 518 10.76 -21.02 2.08
N LEU A 519 10.69 -20.38 3.26
CA LEU A 519 11.80 -19.61 3.82
C LEU A 519 12.97 -20.51 4.19
N SER A 520 12.70 -21.69 4.79
CA SER A 520 13.74 -22.67 5.11
C SER A 520 14.43 -23.17 3.85
N GLU A 521 13.66 -23.50 2.81
CA GLU A 521 14.19 -23.94 1.51
C GLU A 521 15.04 -22.83 0.88
N ALA A 522 14.52 -21.60 0.82
CA ALA A 522 15.24 -20.50 0.22
C ALA A 522 16.55 -20.18 0.95
N LYS A 523 16.55 -20.21 2.29
CA LYS A 523 17.76 -20.05 3.10
C LYS A 523 18.81 -21.12 2.77
N THR A 524 18.42 -22.38 2.67
CA THR A 524 19.38 -23.45 2.29
C THR A 524 19.94 -23.24 0.89
N THR A 525 19.13 -22.77 -0.07
CA THR A 525 19.63 -22.49 -1.42
C THR A 525 20.62 -21.31 -1.45
N GLU A 526 20.45 -20.34 -0.56
CA GLU A 526 21.36 -19.19 -0.45
C GLU A 526 22.65 -19.56 0.24
N ASP A 527 22.60 -20.34 1.31
CA ASP A 527 23.80 -20.85 1.97
C ASP A 527 24.66 -21.63 0.96
N LEU A 528 24.03 -22.50 0.15
CA LEU A 528 24.69 -23.22 -0.95
C LEU A 528 25.26 -22.29 -2.03
N LYS A 529 24.54 -21.22 -2.42
CA LYS A 529 25.07 -20.22 -3.36
C LYS A 529 26.25 -19.46 -2.78
N SER A 530 26.20 -19.10 -1.50
CA SER A 530 27.28 -18.40 -0.78
C SER A 530 28.54 -19.28 -0.71
N GLU A 531 28.37 -20.57 -0.44
CA GLU A 531 29.44 -21.56 -0.41
C GLU A 531 30.06 -21.75 -1.79
N ARG A 532 29.24 -21.85 -2.86
CA ARG A 532 29.74 -21.91 -4.24
C ARG A 532 30.54 -20.65 -4.62
N SER A 533 30.07 -19.47 -4.23
CA SER A 533 30.78 -18.21 -4.49
C SER A 533 32.12 -18.15 -3.75
N ARG A 534 32.16 -18.60 -2.49
CA ARG A 534 33.40 -18.78 -1.72
C ARG A 534 34.34 -19.79 -2.37
N ALA A 535 33.83 -20.94 -2.81
CA ALA A 535 34.64 -21.94 -3.52
C ALA A 535 35.24 -21.37 -4.81
N GLN A 536 34.44 -20.71 -5.66
CA GLN A 536 34.90 -20.10 -6.90
C GLN A 536 35.93 -18.98 -6.68
N THR A 537 35.76 -18.15 -5.65
CA THR A 537 36.75 -17.12 -5.31
C THR A 537 38.05 -17.73 -4.81
N THR A 538 38.00 -18.78 -3.99
CA THR A 538 39.20 -19.51 -3.57
C THR A 538 39.94 -20.17 -4.73
N ASP A 539 39.22 -20.75 -5.69
CA ASP A 539 39.83 -21.38 -6.86
C ASP A 539 40.41 -20.36 -7.84
N ARG A 540 39.76 -19.20 -8.01
CA ARG A 540 40.34 -18.06 -8.75
C ARG A 540 41.63 -17.57 -8.09
N LEU A 541 41.64 -17.43 -6.77
CA LEU A 541 42.85 -17.04 -6.03
C LEU A 541 43.96 -18.07 -6.20
N LYS A 542 43.66 -19.37 -6.10
CA LYS A 542 44.64 -20.44 -6.35
C LYS A 542 45.20 -20.40 -7.76
N ASN A 543 44.35 -20.18 -8.78
CA ASN A 543 44.77 -20.10 -10.17
C ASN A 543 45.62 -18.86 -10.45
N ILE A 544 45.26 -17.71 -9.87
CA ILE A 544 46.07 -16.49 -9.92
C ILE A 544 47.41 -16.71 -9.22
N TRP A 545 47.42 -17.35 -8.05
CA TRP A 545 48.64 -17.65 -7.31
C TRP A 545 49.53 -18.63 -8.06
N ALA A 546 48.95 -19.63 -8.73
CA ALA A 546 49.66 -20.57 -9.60
C ALA A 546 50.27 -19.85 -10.81
N LEU A 547 49.54 -18.94 -11.46
CA LEU A 547 50.04 -18.11 -12.56
C LEU A 547 51.17 -17.17 -12.10
N ILE A 548 51.02 -16.53 -10.94
CA ILE A 548 52.08 -15.72 -10.33
C ILE A 548 53.31 -16.59 -10.03
N LYS A 549 53.12 -17.81 -9.50
CA LYS A 549 54.21 -18.74 -9.21
C LYS A 549 54.94 -19.23 -10.46
N VAL A 550 54.27 -19.31 -11.61
CA VAL A 550 54.86 -19.69 -12.89
C VAL A 550 55.58 -18.51 -13.55
N ASN A 551 54.98 -17.31 -13.53
CA ASN A 551 55.54 -16.10 -14.15
C ASN A 551 56.67 -15.46 -13.34
N LEU A 552 56.52 -15.35 -12.02
CA LEU A 552 57.67 -15.18 -11.15
C LEU A 552 58.36 -16.54 -11.12
N ARG A 553 59.43 -16.73 -11.90
CA ARG A 553 60.44 -17.79 -11.70
C ARG A 553 61.12 -17.66 -10.32
N LEU A 554 60.36 -17.46 -9.25
CA LEU A 554 60.79 -17.29 -7.88
C LEU A 554 61.53 -18.54 -7.43
N GLU A 555 60.99 -19.74 -7.67
CA GLU A 555 61.69 -20.97 -7.28
C GLU A 555 63.06 -21.12 -7.96
N LEU A 556 63.18 -20.74 -9.23
CA LEU A 556 64.47 -20.76 -9.95
C LEU A 556 65.39 -19.62 -9.49
N ARG A 557 64.90 -18.40 -9.30
CA ARG A 557 65.70 -17.27 -8.80
C ARG A 557 66.17 -17.49 -7.36
N PHE A 558 65.32 -17.97 -6.45
CA PHE A 558 65.65 -18.27 -5.06
C PHE A 558 66.68 -19.41 -4.94
N ARG A 559 66.56 -20.44 -5.80
CA ARG A 559 67.52 -21.54 -5.90
C ARG A 559 68.91 -21.07 -6.33
N VAL A 560 68.99 -20.08 -7.22
CA VAL A 560 70.26 -19.52 -7.74
C VAL A 560 70.85 -18.47 -6.81
N THR A 561 70.03 -17.63 -6.17
CA THR A 561 70.52 -16.58 -5.24
C THR A 561 70.85 -17.09 -3.85
N PHE A 562 70.13 -18.10 -3.32
CA PHE A 562 70.35 -18.62 -1.97
C PHE A 562 70.26 -20.16 -1.91
N PRO A 563 71.24 -20.89 -2.49
CA PRO A 563 71.21 -22.35 -2.56
C PRO A 563 71.19 -23.03 -1.17
N GLY A 564 71.92 -22.47 -0.19
CA GLY A 564 71.99 -23.02 1.16
C GLY A 564 70.69 -22.87 1.97
N LEU A 565 69.97 -21.75 1.80
CA LEU A 565 68.69 -21.50 2.48
C LEU A 565 67.57 -22.35 1.87
N TYR A 566 67.59 -22.51 0.55
CA TYR A 566 66.62 -23.35 -0.18
C TYR A 566 66.72 -24.83 0.22
N ALA A 567 67.94 -25.37 0.34
CA ALA A 567 68.17 -26.75 0.80
C ALA A 567 67.68 -26.97 2.24
N ARG A 568 67.92 -26.01 3.14
CA ARG A 568 67.43 -26.07 4.54
C ARG A 568 65.90 -26.03 4.63
N LEU A 569 65.25 -25.18 3.83
CA LEU A 569 63.79 -25.10 3.76
C LEU A 569 63.17 -26.39 3.19
N GLN A 570 63.76 -26.97 2.13
CA GLN A 570 63.29 -28.25 1.60
C GLN A 570 63.47 -29.40 2.59
N ASN A 571 64.59 -29.46 3.30
CA ASN A 571 64.83 -30.49 4.32
C ASN A 571 63.85 -30.35 5.49
N LYS A 572 63.54 -29.11 5.92
CA LYS A 572 62.52 -28.85 6.94
C LYS A 572 61.13 -29.25 6.47
N LYS A 573 60.78 -28.96 5.21
CA LYS A 573 59.50 -29.34 4.61
C LYS A 573 59.37 -30.86 4.46
N LYS A 574 60.42 -31.55 4.01
CA LYS A 574 60.47 -33.03 3.97
C LYS A 574 60.32 -33.61 5.37
N GLY A 575 60.99 -33.03 6.37
CA GLY A 575 60.84 -33.44 7.77
C GLY A 575 59.42 -33.26 8.31
N GLN A 576 58.72 -32.18 7.93
CA GLN A 576 57.31 -31.97 8.29
C GLN A 576 56.38 -32.95 7.59
N ILE A 577 56.53 -33.16 6.28
CA ILE A 577 55.73 -34.14 5.52
C ILE A 577 55.94 -35.56 6.06
N GLN A 578 57.15 -35.89 6.49
CA GLN A 578 57.45 -37.19 7.09
C GLN A 578 56.86 -37.34 8.51
N LYS A 579 56.77 -36.24 9.26
CA LYS A 579 56.04 -36.20 10.55
C LYS A 579 54.53 -36.30 10.36
N GLU A 580 53.96 -35.71 9.31
CA GLU A 580 52.53 -35.85 8.98
C GLU A 580 52.22 -37.29 8.52
N LYS A 581 53.01 -37.86 7.59
CA LYS A 581 52.84 -39.25 7.17
C LYS A 581 52.97 -40.25 8.32
N SER A 582 53.88 -40.00 9.27
CA SER A 582 54.00 -40.86 10.46
C SER A 582 52.84 -40.66 11.44
N ARG A 583 52.28 -39.45 11.58
CA ARG A 583 51.01 -39.23 12.31
C ARG A 583 49.86 -39.97 11.65
N ASP A 584 49.72 -39.89 10.33
CA ASP A 584 48.64 -40.55 9.59
C ASP A 584 48.78 -42.08 9.69
N GLN A 585 50.00 -42.61 9.57
CA GLN A 585 50.27 -44.03 9.78
C GLN A 585 49.98 -44.47 11.22
N MET A 586 50.27 -43.65 12.23
CA MET A 586 49.90 -43.93 13.63
C MET A 586 48.38 -43.91 13.85
N VAL A 587 47.64 -43.01 13.20
CA VAL A 587 46.17 -42.96 13.28
C VAL A 587 45.55 -44.17 12.58
N VAL A 588 46.07 -44.55 11.40
CA VAL A 588 45.62 -45.74 10.65
C VAL A 588 45.92 -47.02 11.42
N SER A 589 47.12 -47.17 11.98
CA SER A 589 47.47 -48.34 12.79
C SER A 589 46.66 -48.41 14.09
N ARG A 590 46.34 -47.28 14.73
CA ARG A 590 45.43 -47.24 15.88
C ARG A 590 44.01 -47.64 15.51
N LYS A 591 43.50 -47.22 14.34
CA LYS A 591 42.20 -47.68 13.82
C LYS A 591 42.21 -49.19 13.55
N ILE A 592 43.28 -49.72 12.97
CA ILE A 592 43.44 -51.16 12.68
C ILE A 592 43.51 -51.97 13.98
N GLN A 593 44.24 -51.50 15.00
CA GLN A 593 44.28 -52.12 16.32
C GLN A 593 42.92 -52.14 17.00
N ASN A 594 42.19 -51.01 17.02
CA ASN A 594 40.84 -50.96 17.57
C ASN A 594 39.88 -51.89 16.82
N THR A 595 39.91 -51.93 15.48
CA THR A 595 39.09 -52.88 14.71
C THR A 595 39.50 -54.33 14.95
N ASN A 596 40.78 -54.63 15.19
CA ASN A 596 41.22 -55.99 15.47
C ASN A 596 40.86 -56.42 16.90
N GLU A 597 40.87 -55.51 17.89
CA GLU A 597 40.36 -55.76 19.24
C GLU A 597 38.83 -55.96 19.23
N ASP A 598 38.09 -55.19 18.43
CA ASP A 598 36.64 -55.36 18.25
C ASP A 598 36.29 -56.67 17.51
N VAL A 599 37.17 -57.16 16.62
CA VAL A 599 36.99 -58.44 15.90
C VAL A 599 37.45 -59.65 16.74
N LEU A 600 38.47 -59.50 17.59
CA LEU A 600 38.89 -60.55 18.54
C LEU A 600 37.93 -60.72 19.73
N ALA A 601 37.08 -59.73 20.00
CA ALA A 601 36.03 -59.79 21.02
C ALA A 601 34.75 -60.53 20.56
N LEU A 602 34.67 -60.99 19.30
CA LEU A 602 33.53 -61.73 18.76
C LEU A 602 33.88 -63.21 18.52
N GLY A 603 34.04 -63.94 19.63
CA GLY A 603 33.89 -65.40 19.63
C GLY A 603 32.42 -65.81 19.54
N PRO A 604 32.07 -66.97 18.96
CA PRO A 604 30.68 -67.38 18.78
C PRO A 604 30.12 -67.86 20.13
N GLY A 605 29.39 -67.00 20.84
CA GLY A 605 28.79 -67.39 22.12
C GLY A 605 28.11 -66.28 22.91
N ASN A 606 26.92 -65.88 22.45
CA ASN A 606 25.80 -65.32 23.22
C ASN A 606 25.92 -63.87 23.80
N PRO A 607 24.81 -63.10 23.81
CA PRO A 607 24.82 -61.65 23.97
C PRO A 607 24.58 -61.22 25.42
N VAL A 608 25.36 -60.23 25.88
CA VAL A 608 24.95 -59.35 26.98
C VAL A 608 25.24 -57.92 26.55
N TRP A 609 24.25 -57.30 25.90
CA TRP A 609 24.19 -55.85 25.84
C TRP A 609 23.96 -55.32 27.26
N GLY A 610 24.77 -54.34 27.67
CA GLY A 610 24.49 -53.52 28.84
C GLY A 610 25.63 -53.46 29.85
N ARG A 611 26.58 -52.54 29.64
CA ARG A 611 27.09 -51.58 30.63
C ARG A 611 28.15 -50.70 30.00
N ARG A 612 27.86 -49.40 29.83
CA ARG A 612 28.90 -48.38 29.66
C ARG A 612 29.76 -48.37 30.93
N PRO A 613 31.10 -48.49 30.87
CA PRO A 613 31.92 -48.15 32.02
C PRO A 613 31.82 -46.65 32.29
N LYS A 614 31.49 -46.30 33.54
CA LYS A 614 31.35 -44.93 34.05
C LYS A 614 32.65 -44.16 33.80
N ARG A 615 32.56 -43.00 33.15
CA ARG A 615 33.70 -42.08 32.93
C ARG A 615 34.21 -41.63 34.31
N VAL A 616 35.46 -41.92 34.64
CA VAL A 616 36.10 -41.43 35.86
C VAL A 616 36.31 -39.92 35.69
N ILE A 617 35.52 -39.13 36.43
CA ILE A 617 35.74 -37.69 36.60
C ILE A 617 36.97 -37.53 37.49
N ALA A 618 37.95 -36.75 37.03
CA ALA A 618 39.11 -36.38 37.85
C ALA A 618 38.64 -35.59 39.08
N LYS A 619 38.81 -36.17 40.27
CA LYS A 619 38.66 -35.46 41.55
C LYS A 619 39.77 -34.44 41.70
N ILE A 620 39.41 -33.15 41.67
CA ILE A 620 40.08 -32.11 42.44
C ILE A 620 39.46 -32.17 43.85
N GLY A 621 40.30 -32.11 44.89
CA GLY A 621 39.96 -32.47 46.26
C GLY A 621 38.85 -31.62 46.92
N GLY A 622 38.17 -32.24 47.87
CA GLY A 622 37.12 -31.64 48.72
C GLY A 622 36.03 -32.67 49.02
N GLY A 623 35.80 -32.98 50.30
CA GLY A 623 34.98 -34.12 50.74
C GLY A 623 33.45 -33.97 50.60
N GLY A 624 32.74 -35.03 50.98
CA GLY A 624 31.28 -35.06 51.14
C GLY A 624 30.60 -36.20 50.38
N GLU A 625 29.73 -36.94 51.08
CA GLU A 625 29.12 -38.24 50.77
C GLU A 625 27.79 -38.17 49.96
N GLN A 626 27.27 -39.39 49.67
CA GLN A 626 25.88 -39.79 49.31
C GLN A 626 25.47 -39.73 47.81
N GLU A 627 25.25 -40.86 47.12
CA GLU A 627 24.06 -41.78 47.11
C GLU A 627 22.82 -41.11 46.44
N ILE A 628 21.98 -41.67 45.54
CA ILE A 628 21.66 -43.01 45.00
C ILE A 628 20.58 -42.82 43.88
N GLU A 629 20.50 -43.74 42.89
CA GLU A 629 19.34 -44.16 42.01
C GLU A 629 18.54 -43.16 41.12
N ASP A 630 17.81 -43.52 40.05
CA ASP A 630 17.86 -44.54 38.98
C ASP A 630 16.67 -44.24 38.01
N ALA A 631 16.87 -44.45 36.70
CA ALA A 631 15.91 -44.92 35.67
C ALA A 631 14.70 -44.02 35.24
N GLN A 632 14.15 -43.98 34.01
CA GLN A 632 14.05 -44.90 32.86
C GLN A 632 13.63 -44.10 31.59
N SER A 633 14.33 -44.22 30.45
CA SER A 633 13.92 -44.77 29.12
C SER A 633 12.96 -43.99 28.20
N SER A 634 13.45 -43.60 27.01
CA SER A 634 12.90 -44.02 25.69
C SER A 634 13.76 -43.45 24.53
N GLU A 635 14.06 -44.31 23.56
CA GLU A 635 14.91 -44.08 22.37
C GLU A 635 14.19 -43.29 21.26
N SER A 636 14.95 -42.46 20.53
CA SER A 636 14.87 -42.37 19.06
C SER A 636 16.16 -41.73 18.53
N GLU A 637 16.88 -42.47 17.69
CA GLU A 637 18.07 -42.04 16.97
C GLU A 637 17.73 -41.05 15.84
N GLU A 638 18.46 -39.94 15.75
CA GLU A 638 18.77 -39.31 14.47
C GLU A 638 20.16 -38.67 14.54
N SER A 639 20.90 -38.85 13.45
CA SER A 639 22.33 -38.62 13.28
C SER A 639 22.76 -37.16 13.38
N GLU A 640 23.75 -36.86 14.23
CA GLU A 640 24.46 -35.57 14.22
C GLU A 640 25.92 -35.75 13.76
N VAL A 641 26.36 -34.82 12.90
CA VAL A 641 27.67 -34.80 12.23
C VAL A 641 28.75 -34.42 13.26
N ASP A 642 29.83 -35.21 13.31
CA ASP A 642 30.98 -35.05 14.21
C ASP A 642 31.72 -33.72 13.96
N LEU A 643 31.30 -32.66 14.66
CA LEU A 643 32.08 -31.44 14.84
C LEU A 643 33.12 -31.71 15.93
N GLY A 644 34.39 -31.74 15.53
CA GLY A 644 35.52 -31.83 16.45
C GLY A 644 35.42 -30.83 17.63
N PRO A 645 36.15 -31.09 18.73
CA PRO A 645 35.78 -30.61 20.06
C PRO A 645 35.65 -29.07 20.11
N VAL A 646 34.42 -28.63 20.35
CA VAL A 646 34.08 -27.25 20.71
C VAL A 646 34.71 -26.96 22.07
N ARG A 647 35.52 -25.89 22.14
CA ARG A 647 36.10 -25.36 23.37
C ARG A 647 34.99 -24.76 24.25
N ASN A 648 34.96 -25.12 25.53
CA ASN A 648 34.10 -24.47 26.53
C ASN A 648 34.49 -23.00 26.74
N GLN A 649 33.47 -22.19 27.06
CA GLN A 649 33.48 -20.73 27.18
C GLN A 649 34.43 -20.18 28.27
N ASP A 650 34.92 -21.03 29.18
CA ASP A 650 35.87 -20.67 30.24
C ASP A 650 37.35 -20.74 29.81
N GLN A 651 37.65 -21.17 28.59
CA GLN A 651 39.00 -21.09 28.00
C GLN A 651 39.21 -19.84 27.11
N LEU A 652 38.23 -18.95 27.03
CA LEU A 652 38.34 -17.66 26.31
C LEU A 652 38.79 -16.50 27.21
N LEU A 653 38.83 -16.68 28.53
CA LEU A 653 39.32 -15.67 29.48
C LEU A 653 40.74 -15.99 29.94
N GLY A 654 41.65 -15.97 28.98
CA GLY A 654 43.09 -15.93 29.21
C GLY A 654 43.59 -14.48 29.25
N VAL A 655 43.70 -13.95 30.46
CA VAL A 655 44.44 -12.74 30.83
C VAL A 655 45.81 -12.73 30.15
N HIS A 656 46.02 -11.84 29.17
CA HIS A 656 47.29 -11.17 28.85
C HIS A 656 47.14 -10.27 27.61
N MET A 657 46.40 -9.16 27.71
CA MET A 657 46.61 -8.02 26.81
C MET A 657 46.08 -6.67 27.35
N LEU A 658 45.87 -6.54 28.65
CA LEU A 658 45.42 -5.28 29.28
C LEU A 658 46.25 -4.85 30.49
N ASP A 659 47.29 -5.61 30.85
CA ASP A 659 48.18 -5.30 31.99
C ASP A 659 49.43 -4.48 31.63
N THR A 660 49.56 -4.04 30.37
CA THR A 660 50.73 -3.25 29.91
C THR A 660 50.49 -1.74 29.86
N PHE A 661 49.34 -1.23 30.31
CA PHE A 661 49.05 0.20 30.28
C PHE A 661 48.78 0.85 31.64
N ASN A 662 48.76 0.10 32.75
CA ASN A 662 48.30 0.65 34.04
C ASN A 662 49.31 0.59 35.21
N LYS A 663 50.61 0.48 34.92
CA LYS A 663 51.66 0.70 35.93
C LYS A 663 52.81 1.56 35.41
N SER A 664 52.53 2.84 35.23
CA SER A 664 53.52 3.90 35.46
C SER A 664 52.81 5.21 35.80
N GLY A 665 52.87 5.63 37.07
CA GLY A 665 52.55 7.01 37.45
C GLY A 665 51.54 7.19 38.59
N THR A 666 51.84 6.70 39.78
CA THR A 666 51.32 7.31 41.01
C THR A 666 52.19 8.51 41.37
N LEU A 667 51.62 9.72 41.35
CA LEU A 667 51.97 10.83 42.25
C LEU A 667 51.08 12.04 41.93
N LYS A 668 50.01 12.22 42.70
CA LYS A 668 49.45 13.55 42.97
C LYS A 668 49.11 13.62 44.44
N ASP A 669 49.87 14.46 45.13
CA ASP A 669 49.52 15.00 46.43
C ASP A 669 49.75 16.52 46.38
N LYS A 670 48.86 17.25 47.06
CA LYS A 670 48.84 18.70 47.37
C LYS A 670 48.44 19.76 46.30
N MET A 671 47.41 20.52 46.71
CA MET A 671 47.37 22.00 46.95
C MET A 671 46.32 22.82 46.16
N SER A 672 45.45 23.52 46.93
CA SER A 672 44.67 24.76 46.68
C SER A 672 43.82 24.88 45.38
N GLY A 673 42.55 25.29 45.33
CA GLY A 673 41.72 26.14 46.18
C GLY A 673 41.22 27.35 45.36
N HIS A 674 39.97 27.36 44.86
CA HIS A 674 39.10 28.56 44.63
C HIS A 674 37.80 28.25 43.85
N SER A 675 36.69 28.32 44.58
CA SER A 675 35.36 28.93 44.34
C SER A 675 34.82 29.36 42.93
N ILE A 676 33.53 28.97 42.73
CA ILE A 676 32.34 29.55 42.00
C ILE A 676 32.14 29.32 40.46
N PRO A 677 30.90 29.44 39.89
CA PRO A 677 30.00 28.33 39.55
C PRO A 677 29.58 28.27 38.06
N GLY A 678 29.06 27.13 37.59
CA GLY A 678 28.27 27.11 36.35
C GLY A 678 28.15 25.76 35.66
N THR A 679 26.91 25.40 35.33
CA THR A 679 26.45 24.44 34.30
C THR A 679 26.76 22.94 34.48
N GLN A 680 25.69 22.18 34.78
CA GLN A 680 25.62 20.72 34.63
C GLN A 680 25.59 20.30 33.15
N PRO A 681 26.25 19.22 32.73
CA PRO A 681 25.88 18.46 31.54
C PRO A 681 24.98 17.27 31.95
N ALA A 682 23.85 17.14 31.27
CA ALA A 682 22.98 15.97 31.31
C ALA A 682 23.59 14.87 30.42
N GLY A 683 23.79 13.67 30.97
CA GLY A 683 24.38 12.56 30.23
C GLY A 683 24.07 11.15 30.71
N ASP A 684 23.28 10.94 31.77
CA ASP A 684 23.06 9.61 32.38
C ASP A 684 21.57 9.21 32.52
N LYS A 685 20.65 9.82 31.78
CA LYS A 685 19.20 9.51 31.89
C LYS A 685 18.59 8.75 30.71
N LEU A 686 19.35 8.46 29.66
CA LEU A 686 18.83 7.80 28.45
C LEU A 686 18.92 6.27 28.47
N GLU A 687 19.75 5.68 29.33
CA GLU A 687 19.88 4.22 29.40
C GLU A 687 18.76 3.58 30.23
N ASP A 688 18.27 4.25 31.27
CA ASP A 688 17.19 3.73 32.13
C ASP A 688 15.81 3.74 31.43
N GLU A 689 15.53 4.74 30.59
CA GLU A 689 14.27 4.81 29.81
C GLU A 689 14.18 3.72 28.73
N ALA A 690 15.32 3.31 28.15
CA ALA A 690 15.35 2.26 27.13
C ALA A 690 15.11 0.87 27.73
N ILE A 691 15.54 0.65 28.97
CA ILE A 691 15.35 -0.62 29.68
C ILE A 691 13.89 -0.78 30.11
N ASP A 692 13.24 0.28 30.60
CA ASP A 692 11.82 0.26 30.94
C ASP A 692 10.93 0.03 29.71
N LEU A 693 11.29 0.58 28.55
CA LEU A 693 10.55 0.37 27.30
C LEU A 693 10.60 -1.08 26.80
N ILE A 694 11.72 -1.77 27.04
CA ILE A 694 11.89 -3.19 26.69
C ILE A 694 11.10 -4.10 27.64
N ILE A 695 11.01 -3.72 28.92
CA ILE A 695 10.23 -4.44 29.93
C ILE A 695 8.72 -4.29 29.67
N ASP A 696 8.25 -3.13 29.21
CA ASP A 696 6.84 -2.94 28.84
C ASP A 696 6.48 -3.61 27.51
N ALA A 697 7.38 -3.62 26.53
CA ALA A 697 7.18 -4.35 25.28
C ALA A 697 7.10 -5.87 25.50
N THR A 698 7.88 -6.41 26.44
CA THR A 698 7.84 -7.84 26.79
C THR A 698 6.59 -8.23 27.58
N LYS A 699 6.06 -7.33 28.42
CA LYS A 699 4.75 -7.53 29.07
C LYS A 699 3.59 -7.56 28.07
N HIS A 700 3.60 -6.72 27.05
CA HIS A 700 2.56 -6.71 26.02
C HIS A 700 2.57 -7.98 25.14
N ILE A 701 3.74 -8.57 24.89
CA ILE A 701 3.86 -9.84 24.17
C ILE A 701 3.35 -11.02 25.01
N ALA A 702 3.60 -11.00 26.32
CA ALA A 702 3.10 -12.04 27.23
C ALA A 702 1.57 -12.00 27.42
N ALA A 703 0.94 -10.82 27.31
CA ALA A 703 -0.51 -10.66 27.43
C ALA A 703 -1.30 -11.05 26.17
N GLY A 704 -0.64 -11.17 25.00
CA GLY A 704 -1.28 -11.56 23.74
C GLY A 704 -1.32 -13.08 23.46
N VAL A 705 -0.83 -13.90 24.39
CA VAL A 705 -0.67 -15.36 24.24
C VAL A 705 -1.53 -16.16 25.23
N VAL A 706 -2.49 -15.52 25.91
CA VAL A 706 -3.49 -16.21 26.77
C VAL A 706 -4.90 -16.00 26.22
#